data_AF-A0AAV1ZTZ2-F1
#
_entry.id   AF-A0AAV1ZTZ2-F1
#
_cell.length_a   1.000
_cell.length_b   1.000
_cell.length_c   1.000
_cell.angle_alpha   90.00
_cell.angle_beta   90.00
_cell.angle_gamma   90.00
#
_symmetry.space_group_name_H-M   'P 1'
#
loop_
_entity.id
_entity.type
_entity.pdbx_description
1 polymer ?
#
loop_
_entity_poly.entity_id
_entity_poly.type
_entity_poly.pdbx_seq_one_letter_code
_entity_poly.pdbx_strand_id
1 'polypeptide(L)'
;MTKIPILHEMLSKAEVKARPTVLWCYKKDLGFSSNKKKQKRLKKAQAALSKQHLDENDSIEYFVASTNIRYCYYSETHSIMGQTFGMAILQDFEALTPNLLARTIETVEGGGMILLLLQTITSVKQLYTMSMDVHARYRTEAHQHIVCRFNERFILSLTKCSNCLFMDDQLNILPIQSNALSIKPVPAKDAPKTPEEQKLLDLKASLDGSQPMHVLVKKCKTLDQAEAVMKFIDSLSEKSLRSTVTLTSGRGRGKSAALGLAVAAAIAFKYPNIAVTSPHPENLKTFFQFLLEGLDALGYEKATDYEEVRSSNPEFNKAIIQVNVMRKIRQRVRYIQPSCTKLDNVELLVIDEAAAIPLPFVKALMGPYLIFLASTINGYEGTGRSLSLKLISQLRKQSNENLELTLNESIRYKKGDKVESWLNNMLCLNVTIPPVTRTSNPPPEECKLYYINRDTLFSYHKDAERFLQKLVAILVASHYKNSPNDLQMMSDAPAHHVFCLCAPSGEQEGKKAALPEVLCVLQVCLEGKLTEQTVKHELSRGRRSAGDLIPWVISQEFAQEDFPSLSGARIVRIATHPDYQGKGYGLLALKLLQDFYEGKFYLNDDPSTVNMDPLVYNDEEMMVDDAMEEKLESQASLPALFPPLNKIKPDILDYMGVSYGLSEELLRFWKKAQFKPVHLSYVPNQLTGEHSCIMLKQLAGKTTSSNWLTSFVSDFCLKTIETILWLNRLEAGLALSLVSNETNPDEYQDLSKLEILKHLDEESLLNLKEFCSISGYGFPLKDNVNVLSKFYFTHRLRDVNLSKNEEMVLMSYGILRKTFEAVAHDFGMPLDKVRSEFITGFKKIASCVVQICGDLVT
;
A
#
# COMPACT_ATOMS: atom_id res chain seq x y z
N MET A 1 7.49 -14.82 -31.53
CA MET A 1 8.86 -14.46 -31.04
C MET A 1 9.86 -14.12 -32.16
N THR A 2 9.81 -14.81 -33.31
CA THR A 2 10.75 -14.65 -34.44
C THR A 2 10.83 -13.25 -35.05
N LYS A 3 9.79 -12.42 -34.89
CA LYS A 3 9.71 -11.08 -35.48
C LYS A 3 10.23 -9.94 -34.59
N ILE A 4 10.57 -10.21 -33.33
CA ILE A 4 11.12 -9.21 -32.39
C ILE A 4 12.37 -8.49 -32.95
N PRO A 5 13.35 -9.20 -33.58
CA PRO A 5 14.53 -8.56 -34.15
C PRO A 5 14.21 -7.52 -35.23
N ILE A 6 13.20 -7.80 -36.07
CA ILE A 6 12.77 -6.92 -37.17
C ILE A 6 12.22 -5.61 -36.59
N LEU A 7 11.37 -5.70 -35.57
CA LEU A 7 10.80 -4.52 -34.92
C LEU A 7 11.88 -3.68 -34.21
N HIS A 8 12.87 -4.34 -33.58
CA HIS A 8 14.02 -3.63 -33.01
C HIS A 8 14.87 -2.94 -34.09
N GLU A 9 15.07 -3.56 -35.25
CA GLU A 9 15.78 -2.93 -36.36
C GLU A 9 15.00 -1.73 -36.92
N MET A 10 13.68 -1.83 -37.03
CA MET A 10 12.80 -0.70 -37.41
C MET A 10 12.94 0.46 -36.42
N LEU A 11 12.91 0.17 -35.11
CA LEU A 11 13.10 1.16 -34.06
C LEU A 11 14.48 1.84 -34.16
N SER A 12 15.54 1.04 -34.35
CA SER A 12 16.91 1.56 -34.48
C SER A 12 17.12 2.40 -35.73
N LYS A 13 16.33 2.20 -36.80
CA LYS A 13 16.36 3.03 -38.01
C LYS A 13 15.52 4.31 -37.87
N ALA A 14 14.49 4.29 -37.02
CA ALA A 14 13.60 5.41 -36.79
C ALA A 14 14.16 6.43 -35.77
N GLU A 15 14.89 5.97 -34.75
CA GLU A 15 15.49 6.85 -33.74
C GLU A 15 16.87 7.38 -34.15
N VAL A 16 17.23 8.57 -33.61
CA VAL A 16 18.56 9.19 -33.77
C VAL A 16 19.63 8.50 -32.89
N LYS A 17 19.22 7.68 -31.91
CA LYS A 17 20.13 6.92 -31.04
C LYS A 17 20.59 5.64 -31.74
N ALA A 18 21.91 5.41 -31.75
CA ALA A 18 22.52 4.34 -32.53
C ALA A 18 22.04 2.91 -32.20
N ARG A 19 21.66 2.60 -30.94
CA ARG A 19 21.06 1.31 -30.51
C ARG A 19 20.30 1.46 -29.17
N PRO A 20 18.97 1.22 -29.11
CA PRO A 20 18.22 1.25 -27.87
C PRO A 20 18.54 0.04 -26.96
N THR A 21 18.46 0.23 -25.64
CA THR A 21 18.56 -0.87 -24.66
C THR A 21 17.24 -1.60 -24.53
N VAL A 22 17.30 -2.92 -24.33
CA VAL A 22 16.12 -3.79 -24.30
C VAL A 22 15.91 -4.39 -22.91
N LEU A 23 14.69 -4.31 -22.41
CA LEU A 23 14.23 -5.02 -21.22
C LEU A 23 13.42 -6.25 -21.64
N TRP A 24 13.81 -7.43 -21.16
CA TRP A 24 13.08 -8.69 -21.41
C TRP A 24 12.57 -9.25 -20.09
N CYS A 25 11.24 -9.28 -19.93
CA CYS A 25 10.57 -9.83 -18.76
C CYS A 25 9.87 -11.16 -19.07
N TYR A 26 10.08 -12.14 -18.20
CA TYR A 26 9.57 -13.51 -18.36
C TYR A 26 9.33 -14.18 -17.00
N LYS A 27 8.53 -15.25 -16.98
CA LYS A 27 8.14 -15.97 -15.76
C LYS A 27 9.12 -17.10 -15.39
N LYS A 28 9.34 -18.08 -16.27
CA LYS A 28 10.18 -19.26 -15.99
C LYS A 28 11.06 -19.66 -17.17
N ASP A 29 10.49 -19.83 -18.36
CA ASP A 29 11.23 -20.36 -19.50
C ASP A 29 11.48 -19.29 -20.56
N LEU A 30 12.75 -18.94 -20.73
CA LEU A 30 13.24 -18.41 -22.00
C LEU A 30 13.49 -19.64 -22.88
N GLY A 31 12.87 -19.73 -24.05
CA GLY A 31 13.18 -20.77 -25.05
C GLY A 31 14.64 -20.76 -25.55
N PHE A 32 15.50 -19.93 -24.97
CA PHE A 32 16.93 -19.77 -25.22
C PHE A 32 17.68 -19.43 -23.92
N SER A 33 18.98 -19.74 -23.84
CA SER A 33 19.78 -19.46 -22.63
C SER A 33 20.17 -17.99 -22.51
N SER A 34 19.90 -17.37 -21.35
CA SER A 34 20.30 -15.98 -21.04
C SER A 34 21.82 -15.77 -20.96
N ASN A 35 22.61 -16.84 -20.77
CA ASN A 35 24.05 -16.74 -20.65
C ASN A 35 24.76 -16.85 -22.01
N LYS A 36 25.28 -15.71 -22.49
CA LYS A 36 26.02 -15.59 -23.77
C LYS A 36 27.14 -16.63 -23.93
N LYS A 37 27.80 -17.07 -22.83
CA LYS A 37 28.85 -18.12 -22.87
C LYS A 37 28.27 -19.52 -23.03
N LYS A 38 27.17 -19.83 -22.34
CA LYS A 38 26.49 -21.13 -22.42
C LYS A 38 25.89 -21.35 -23.82
N GLN A 39 25.30 -20.30 -24.39
CA GLN A 39 24.76 -20.31 -25.74
C GLN A 39 25.85 -20.54 -26.81
N LYS A 40 27.01 -19.87 -26.70
CA LYS A 40 28.16 -20.12 -27.59
C LYS A 40 28.68 -21.56 -27.51
N ARG A 41 28.65 -22.20 -26.33
CA ARG A 41 29.04 -23.61 -26.17
C ARG A 41 28.02 -24.57 -26.77
N LEU A 42 26.73 -24.31 -26.56
CA LEU A 42 25.63 -25.07 -27.18
C LEU A 42 25.69 -24.97 -28.71
N LYS A 43 25.98 -23.79 -29.28
CA LYS A 43 26.21 -23.61 -30.72
C LYS A 43 27.41 -24.42 -31.24
N LYS A 44 28.54 -24.41 -30.53
CA LYS A 44 29.70 -25.22 -30.93
C LYS A 44 29.38 -26.73 -30.90
N ALA A 45 28.55 -27.17 -29.96
CA ALA A 45 28.10 -28.54 -29.88
C ALA A 45 27.10 -28.88 -31.00
N GLN A 46 26.12 -28.02 -31.28
CA GLN A 46 25.12 -28.22 -32.34
C GLN A 46 25.72 -28.12 -33.75
N ALA A 47 26.64 -27.17 -33.99
CA ALA A 47 27.38 -27.04 -35.24
C ALA A 47 28.31 -28.24 -35.51
N ALA A 48 28.72 -28.96 -34.46
CA ALA A 48 29.47 -30.21 -34.60
C ALA A 48 28.56 -31.43 -34.89
N LEU A 49 27.25 -31.32 -34.65
CA LEU A 49 26.28 -32.42 -34.73
C LEU A 49 25.42 -32.41 -36.02
N SER A 50 25.18 -31.27 -36.65
CA SER A 50 24.31 -31.19 -37.84
C SER A 50 24.79 -30.18 -38.90
N LYS A 51 25.00 -30.67 -40.13
CA LYS A 51 25.00 -29.87 -41.36
C LYS A 51 23.56 -29.80 -41.89
N GLN A 52 22.74 -28.81 -41.54
CA GLN A 52 21.60 -28.35 -42.36
C GLN A 52 20.90 -27.09 -41.82
N HIS A 53 20.56 -26.20 -42.77
CA HIS A 53 19.63 -25.05 -42.83
C HIS A 53 19.54 -24.05 -41.66
N LEU A 54 19.91 -22.78 -41.94
CA LEU A 54 20.22 -21.71 -40.98
C LEU A 54 19.30 -20.47 -41.06
N ASP A 55 18.13 -20.50 -41.69
CA ASP A 55 17.57 -19.22 -42.16
C ASP A 55 16.55 -18.51 -41.25
N GLU A 56 16.00 -19.12 -40.18
CA GLU A 56 15.01 -18.42 -39.32
C GLU A 56 15.42 -18.27 -37.84
N ASN A 57 16.01 -19.32 -37.23
CA ASN A 57 16.44 -19.27 -35.82
C ASN A 57 17.66 -18.35 -35.58
N ASP A 58 18.46 -18.08 -36.61
CA ASP A 58 19.66 -17.25 -36.50
C ASP A 58 19.34 -15.76 -36.21
N SER A 59 18.16 -15.28 -36.60
CA SER A 59 17.78 -13.86 -36.44
C SER A 59 17.59 -13.45 -34.96
N ILE A 60 16.85 -14.24 -34.18
CA ILE A 60 16.68 -14.01 -32.73
C ILE A 60 18.00 -14.23 -31.99
N GLU A 61 18.77 -15.25 -32.38
CA GLU A 61 20.04 -15.53 -31.73
C GLU A 61 21.08 -14.44 -31.99
N TYR A 62 21.14 -13.91 -33.21
CA TYR A 62 21.94 -12.74 -33.54
C TYR A 62 21.49 -11.51 -32.74
N PHE A 63 20.18 -11.29 -32.61
CA PHE A 63 19.61 -10.24 -31.79
C PHE A 63 20.05 -10.35 -30.32
N VAL A 64 19.90 -11.52 -29.70
CA VAL A 64 20.29 -11.77 -28.31
C VAL A 64 21.80 -11.61 -28.09
N ALA A 65 22.62 -12.00 -29.05
CA ALA A 65 24.06 -11.86 -28.96
C ALA A 65 24.53 -10.40 -29.10
N SER A 66 23.97 -9.67 -30.07
CA SER A 66 24.41 -8.34 -30.49
C SER A 66 23.84 -7.19 -29.65
N THR A 67 22.65 -7.34 -29.09
CA THR A 67 21.98 -6.28 -28.34
C THR A 67 22.29 -6.35 -26.84
N ASN A 68 22.10 -5.21 -26.16
CA ASN A 68 22.23 -5.11 -24.72
C ASN A 68 20.84 -5.35 -24.08
N ILE A 69 20.57 -6.62 -23.78
CA ILE A 69 19.30 -7.06 -23.17
C ILE A 69 19.51 -7.22 -21.66
N ARG A 70 18.66 -6.55 -20.88
CA ARG A 70 18.50 -6.85 -19.46
C ARG A 70 17.38 -7.86 -19.28
N TYR A 71 17.74 -9.06 -18.83
CA TYR A 71 16.79 -10.09 -18.43
C TYR A 71 16.31 -9.84 -17.01
N CYS A 72 15.01 -9.93 -16.79
CA CYS A 72 14.40 -9.75 -15.48
C CYS A 72 13.22 -10.71 -15.29
N TYR A 73 13.19 -11.44 -14.18
CA TYR A 73 11.99 -12.19 -13.82
C TYR A 73 10.88 -11.22 -13.40
N TYR A 74 9.62 -11.60 -13.61
CA TYR A 74 8.49 -10.79 -13.15
C TYR A 74 8.55 -10.50 -11.63
N SER A 75 9.05 -11.44 -10.82
CA SER A 75 9.28 -11.25 -9.37
C SER A 75 10.33 -10.17 -9.04
N GLU A 76 11.29 -9.94 -9.93
CA GLU A 76 12.47 -9.09 -9.72
C GLU A 76 12.34 -7.69 -10.35
N THR A 77 11.15 -7.34 -10.83
CA THR A 77 10.85 -6.04 -11.47
C THR A 77 11.05 -4.82 -10.57
N HIS A 78 11.31 -4.99 -9.27
CA HIS A 78 11.73 -3.91 -8.38
C HIS A 78 13.19 -3.46 -8.68
N SER A 79 14.03 -4.33 -9.22
CA SER A 79 15.44 -4.03 -9.51
C SER A 79 15.66 -3.15 -10.76
N ILE A 80 14.63 -3.02 -11.60
CA ILE A 80 14.66 -2.19 -12.82
C ILE A 80 14.23 -0.74 -12.54
N MET A 81 13.79 -0.46 -11.31
CA MET A 81 13.45 0.90 -10.88
C MET A 81 14.67 1.82 -11.01
N GLY A 82 14.43 3.06 -11.46
CA GLY A 82 15.49 4.04 -11.72
C GLY A 82 16.22 3.90 -13.07
N GLN A 83 16.04 2.79 -13.80
CA GLN A 83 16.62 2.63 -15.14
C GLN A 83 15.64 3.01 -16.26
N THR A 84 16.18 3.23 -17.45
CA THR A 84 15.45 3.60 -18.65
C THR A 84 15.84 2.69 -19.81
N PHE A 85 14.85 2.21 -20.54
CA PHE A 85 15.01 1.31 -21.70
C PHE A 85 14.35 1.90 -22.94
N GLY A 86 14.88 1.59 -24.12
CA GLY A 86 14.25 1.98 -25.39
C GLY A 86 13.20 0.97 -25.86
N MET A 87 13.31 -0.29 -25.44
CA MET A 87 12.35 -1.32 -25.80
C MET A 87 12.05 -2.24 -24.62
N ALA A 88 10.78 -2.57 -24.39
CA ALA A 88 10.35 -3.51 -23.36
C ALA A 88 9.57 -4.67 -23.98
N ILE A 89 9.99 -5.90 -23.68
CA ILE A 89 9.37 -7.15 -24.15
C ILE A 89 8.78 -7.87 -22.96
N LEU A 90 7.47 -8.06 -22.98
CA LEU A 90 6.71 -8.80 -21.98
C LEU A 90 6.24 -10.11 -22.61
N GLN A 91 6.82 -11.22 -22.14
CA GLN A 91 6.66 -12.52 -22.79
C GLN A 91 5.34 -13.23 -22.44
N ASP A 92 4.95 -13.25 -21.17
CA ASP A 92 3.86 -14.10 -20.69
C ASP A 92 2.67 -13.22 -20.25
N PHE A 93 1.63 -13.15 -21.07
CA PHE A 93 0.43 -12.35 -20.78
C PHE A 93 -0.31 -12.84 -19.51
N GLU A 94 -0.36 -14.16 -19.28
CA GLU A 94 -0.99 -14.80 -18.10
C GLU A 94 -0.42 -14.35 -16.76
N ALA A 95 0.84 -13.90 -16.75
CA ALA A 95 1.56 -13.48 -15.55
C ALA A 95 1.51 -11.97 -15.31
N LEU A 96 0.90 -11.19 -16.21
CA LEU A 96 0.94 -9.72 -16.16
C LEU A 96 -0.01 -9.13 -15.14
N THR A 97 0.50 -8.83 -13.96
CA THR A 97 -0.25 -8.06 -12.97
C THR A 97 -0.26 -6.55 -13.30
N PRO A 98 -1.30 -5.80 -12.89
CA PRO A 98 -1.38 -4.35 -13.02
C PRO A 98 -0.11 -3.60 -12.58
N ASN A 99 0.47 -4.03 -11.46
CA ASN A 99 1.69 -3.46 -10.91
C ASN A 99 2.92 -3.72 -11.80
N LEU A 100 3.01 -4.90 -12.43
CA LEU A 100 4.08 -5.21 -13.39
C LEU A 100 3.97 -4.37 -14.66
N LEU A 101 2.74 -4.18 -15.16
CA LEU A 101 2.48 -3.30 -16.30
C LEU A 101 2.93 -1.87 -16.00
N ALA A 102 2.53 -1.33 -14.84
CA ALA A 102 2.94 0.02 -14.44
C ALA A 102 4.48 0.16 -14.34
N ARG A 103 5.15 -0.81 -13.70
CA ARG A 103 6.61 -0.80 -13.54
C ARG A 103 7.36 -0.84 -14.86
N THR A 104 6.92 -1.67 -15.79
CA THR A 104 7.64 -1.92 -17.04
C THR A 104 7.39 -0.80 -18.06
N ILE A 105 6.13 -0.38 -18.23
CA ILE A 105 5.74 0.68 -19.17
C ILE A 105 6.40 2.01 -18.78
N GLU A 106 6.42 2.38 -17.49
CA GLU A 106 7.06 3.62 -17.05
C GLU A 106 8.57 3.68 -17.31
N THR A 107 9.26 2.53 -17.42
CA THR A 107 10.71 2.50 -17.67
C THR A 107 11.10 2.75 -19.11
N VAL A 108 10.13 2.80 -20.03
CA VAL A 108 10.40 3.03 -21.45
C VAL A 108 10.53 4.54 -21.72
N GLU A 109 11.56 4.92 -22.47
CA GLU A 109 11.74 6.32 -22.91
C GLU A 109 10.85 6.67 -24.11
N GLY A 110 10.58 7.97 -24.30
CA GLY A 110 9.77 8.45 -25.41
C GLY A 110 10.46 8.16 -26.75
N GLY A 111 9.70 7.65 -27.73
CA GLY A 111 10.23 7.09 -28.97
C GLY A 111 10.40 5.57 -28.92
N GLY A 112 10.43 4.99 -27.71
CA GLY A 112 10.54 3.56 -27.49
C GLY A 112 9.28 2.75 -27.77
N MET A 113 9.41 1.43 -27.67
CA MET A 113 8.35 0.48 -28.02
C MET A 113 8.13 -0.58 -26.92
N ILE A 114 6.87 -0.87 -26.63
CA ILE A 114 6.44 -1.90 -25.67
C ILE A 114 5.79 -3.04 -26.46
N LEU A 115 6.30 -4.25 -26.32
CA LEU A 115 5.76 -5.46 -26.95
C LEU A 115 5.13 -6.37 -25.89
N LEU A 116 3.85 -6.66 -26.08
CA LEU A 116 3.12 -7.71 -25.36
C LEU A 116 3.03 -8.92 -26.29
N LEU A 117 3.65 -10.04 -25.90
CA LEU A 117 3.51 -11.28 -26.64
C LEU A 117 2.27 -12.03 -26.16
N LEU A 118 1.41 -12.38 -27.11
CA LEU A 118 0.29 -13.29 -26.90
C LEU A 118 0.70 -14.64 -27.52
N GLN A 119 0.64 -15.73 -26.75
CA GLN A 119 0.84 -17.05 -27.33
C GLN A 119 -0.37 -17.39 -28.24
N THR A 120 -0.16 -18.27 -29.22
CA THR A 120 -1.10 -18.59 -30.30
C THR A 120 -2.54 -18.76 -29.80
N ILE A 121 -3.39 -17.80 -30.14
CA ILE A 121 -4.81 -17.77 -29.77
C ILE A 121 -5.61 -17.75 -31.06
N THR A 122 -6.66 -18.57 -31.10
CA THR A 122 -7.55 -18.71 -32.26
C THR A 122 -8.67 -17.67 -32.29
N SER A 123 -9.03 -17.06 -31.15
CA SER A 123 -10.10 -16.05 -31.06
C SER A 123 -9.85 -15.02 -29.95
N VAL A 124 -10.24 -13.75 -30.19
CA VAL A 124 -10.24 -12.69 -29.16
C VAL A 124 -11.10 -13.07 -27.95
N LYS A 125 -12.13 -13.92 -28.11
CA LYS A 125 -12.95 -14.40 -26.99
C LYS A 125 -12.14 -15.26 -26.00
N GLN A 126 -11.14 -16.01 -26.46
CA GLN A 126 -10.24 -16.77 -25.59
C GLN A 126 -9.33 -15.86 -24.74
N LEU A 127 -9.02 -14.64 -25.20
CA LEU A 127 -8.28 -13.65 -24.41
C LEU A 127 -9.12 -13.12 -23.23
N TYR A 128 -10.45 -13.08 -23.37
CA TYR A 128 -11.35 -12.65 -22.29
C TYR A 128 -11.45 -13.68 -21.18
N THR A 129 -11.45 -14.97 -21.50
CA THR A 129 -11.64 -16.06 -20.53
C THR A 129 -10.34 -16.65 -20.00
N MET A 130 -9.18 -16.17 -20.47
CA MET A 130 -7.87 -16.70 -20.07
C MET A 130 -7.62 -16.49 -18.57
N SER A 131 -7.40 -17.59 -17.84
CA SER A 131 -7.05 -17.54 -16.42
C SER A 131 -5.61 -17.06 -16.23
N MET A 132 -5.42 -16.09 -15.34
CA MET A 132 -4.11 -15.58 -14.93
C MET A 132 -3.53 -16.38 -13.77
N ASP A 133 -2.21 -16.35 -13.60
CA ASP A 133 -1.55 -17.02 -12.47
C ASP A 133 -2.01 -16.53 -11.10
N VAL A 134 -2.40 -15.26 -11.02
CA VAL A 134 -2.89 -14.64 -9.78
C VAL A 134 -4.23 -15.24 -9.36
N HIS A 135 -5.00 -15.79 -10.30
CA HIS A 135 -6.30 -16.38 -10.03
C HIS A 135 -6.19 -17.58 -9.09
N ALA A 136 -5.07 -18.32 -9.11
CA ALA A 136 -4.81 -19.37 -8.12
C ALA A 136 -4.77 -18.84 -6.66
N ARG A 137 -4.46 -17.56 -6.46
CA ARG A 137 -4.46 -16.90 -5.14
C ARG A 137 -5.81 -16.34 -4.71
N TYR A 138 -6.77 -16.26 -5.63
CA TYR A 138 -8.09 -15.69 -5.41
C TYR A 138 -9.19 -16.75 -5.23
N ARG A 139 -8.85 -18.03 -5.44
CA ARG A 139 -9.76 -19.15 -5.19
C ARG A 139 -9.81 -19.43 -3.69
N THR A 140 -11.00 -19.30 -3.11
CA THR A 140 -11.30 -19.92 -1.81
C THR A 140 -11.87 -21.31 -2.04
N GLU A 141 -11.92 -22.15 -1.00
CA GLU A 141 -12.51 -23.49 -1.12
C GLU A 141 -13.99 -23.41 -1.53
N ALA A 142 -14.72 -22.45 -0.95
CA ALA A 142 -16.14 -22.19 -1.26
C ALA A 142 -16.38 -21.56 -2.64
N HIS A 143 -15.42 -20.82 -3.20
CA HIS A 143 -15.57 -20.11 -4.47
C HIS A 143 -14.39 -20.34 -5.42
N GLN A 144 -14.51 -21.37 -6.27
CA GLN A 144 -13.47 -21.77 -7.22
C GLN A 144 -13.62 -21.14 -8.61
N HIS A 145 -14.85 -20.75 -9.00
CA HIS A 145 -15.14 -20.15 -10.30
C HIS A 145 -14.68 -18.68 -10.33
N ILE A 146 -13.70 -18.38 -11.18
CA ILE A 146 -13.14 -17.04 -11.35
C ILE A 146 -13.59 -16.49 -12.69
N VAL A 147 -14.08 -15.25 -12.68
CA VAL A 147 -14.46 -14.50 -13.88
C VAL A 147 -13.40 -13.45 -14.16
N CYS A 148 -12.79 -13.49 -15.35
CA CYS A 148 -11.63 -12.69 -15.73
C CYS A 148 -12.01 -11.27 -16.19
N ARG A 149 -12.71 -10.50 -15.35
CA ARG A 149 -13.23 -9.15 -15.67
C ARG A 149 -12.11 -8.15 -15.99
N PHE A 150 -10.97 -8.25 -15.32
CA PHE A 150 -9.84 -7.36 -15.57
C PHE A 150 -9.29 -7.50 -17.00
N ASN A 151 -9.22 -8.72 -17.52
CA ASN A 151 -8.70 -9.00 -18.86
C ASN A 151 -9.63 -8.43 -19.93
N GLU A 152 -10.94 -8.58 -19.74
CA GLU A 152 -11.96 -7.96 -20.59
C GLU A 152 -11.79 -6.44 -20.63
N ARG A 153 -11.73 -5.79 -19.46
CA ARG A 153 -11.47 -4.35 -19.38
C ARG A 153 -10.15 -3.96 -20.03
N PHE A 154 -9.09 -4.73 -19.84
CA PHE A 154 -7.77 -4.46 -20.39
C PHE A 154 -7.79 -4.45 -21.92
N ILE A 155 -8.36 -5.49 -22.54
CA ILE A 155 -8.44 -5.59 -24.01
C ILE A 155 -9.34 -4.49 -24.57
N LEU A 156 -10.51 -4.23 -23.97
CA LEU A 156 -11.39 -3.12 -24.37
C LEU A 156 -10.73 -1.74 -24.19
N SER A 157 -9.79 -1.61 -23.25
CA SER A 157 -9.00 -0.39 -23.09
C SER A 157 -7.94 -0.22 -24.19
N LEU A 158 -7.34 -1.33 -24.64
CA LEU A 158 -6.36 -1.32 -25.73
C LEU A 158 -7.02 -0.96 -27.08
N THR A 159 -8.26 -1.38 -27.32
CA THR A 159 -8.98 -1.00 -28.54
C THR A 159 -9.26 0.50 -28.61
N LYS A 160 -9.46 1.17 -27.47
CA LYS A 160 -9.60 2.65 -27.40
C LYS A 160 -8.28 3.40 -27.45
N CYS A 161 -7.15 2.76 -27.16
CA CYS A 161 -5.84 3.41 -27.15
C CYS A 161 -5.35 3.70 -28.58
N SER A 162 -5.06 4.96 -28.92
CA SER A 162 -4.69 5.33 -30.30
C SER A 162 -3.28 4.92 -30.72
N ASN A 163 -2.40 4.61 -29.77
CA ASN A 163 -0.99 4.27 -30.00
C ASN A 163 -0.69 2.79 -29.75
N CYS A 164 -1.72 1.94 -29.71
CA CYS A 164 -1.60 0.49 -29.64
C CYS A 164 -1.94 -0.08 -31.02
N LEU A 165 -1.27 -1.16 -31.41
CA LEU A 165 -1.50 -1.87 -32.67
C LEU A 165 -1.53 -3.37 -32.40
N PHE A 166 -2.53 -4.05 -32.95
CA PHE A 166 -2.59 -5.52 -32.92
C PHE A 166 -1.97 -6.06 -34.21
N MET A 167 -0.95 -6.90 -34.06
CA MET A 167 -0.21 -7.49 -35.16
C MET A 167 -0.24 -9.01 -35.05
N ASP A 168 -0.38 -9.69 -36.18
CA ASP A 168 -0.21 -11.15 -36.24
C ASP A 168 1.28 -11.56 -36.31
N ASP A 169 1.53 -12.87 -36.35
CA ASP A 169 2.90 -13.42 -36.45
C ASP A 169 3.61 -13.05 -37.77
N GLN A 170 2.88 -12.60 -38.78
CA GLN A 170 3.40 -12.15 -40.07
C GLN A 170 3.55 -10.62 -40.16
N LEU A 171 3.29 -9.89 -39.07
CA LEU A 171 3.28 -8.42 -38.99
C LEU A 171 2.13 -7.76 -39.77
N ASN A 172 1.06 -8.49 -40.09
CA ASN A 172 -0.17 -7.90 -40.62
C ASN A 172 -0.95 -7.22 -39.48
N ILE A 173 -1.55 -6.08 -39.80
CA ILE A 173 -2.32 -5.28 -38.86
C ILE A 173 -3.75 -5.84 -38.79
N LEU A 174 -4.21 -6.20 -37.60
CA LEU A 174 -5.58 -6.65 -37.39
C LEU A 174 -6.53 -5.45 -37.29
N PRO A 175 -7.66 -5.41 -38.04
CA PRO A 175 -8.61 -4.30 -38.06
C PRO A 175 -9.55 -4.27 -36.84
N ILE A 176 -9.09 -4.73 -35.68
CA ILE A 176 -9.84 -4.70 -34.41
C ILE A 176 -10.02 -3.26 -33.92
N GLN A 177 -9.14 -2.35 -34.35
CA GLN A 177 -9.16 -0.93 -34.01
C GLN A 177 -9.64 -0.08 -35.18
N SER A 178 -10.64 0.76 -34.93
CA SER A 178 -11.08 1.80 -35.89
C SER A 178 -9.98 2.84 -36.20
N ASN A 179 -9.03 3.01 -35.27
CA ASN A 179 -8.01 4.06 -35.34
C ASN A 179 -6.68 3.62 -35.98
N ALA A 180 -6.44 2.32 -36.15
CA ALA A 180 -5.18 1.83 -36.74
C ALA A 180 -5.00 2.30 -38.19
N LEU A 181 -6.11 2.44 -38.93
CA LEU A 181 -6.14 2.89 -40.32
C LEU A 181 -5.99 4.41 -40.50
N SER A 182 -6.09 5.21 -39.41
CA SER A 182 -6.09 6.68 -39.48
C SER A 182 -4.77 7.34 -39.04
N ILE A 183 -3.72 6.56 -38.77
CA ILE A 183 -2.41 7.07 -38.35
C ILE A 183 -1.71 7.72 -39.54
N LYS A 184 -1.51 9.04 -39.47
CA LYS A 184 -0.76 9.82 -40.47
C LYS A 184 0.67 10.10 -39.99
N PRO A 185 1.69 9.96 -40.85
CA PRO A 185 3.07 10.30 -40.48
C PRO A 185 3.19 11.81 -40.25
N VAL A 186 3.79 12.20 -39.14
CA VAL A 186 4.12 13.61 -38.86
C VAL A 186 5.43 13.96 -39.58
N PRO A 187 5.51 15.06 -40.34
CA PRO A 187 6.74 15.44 -41.04
C PRO A 187 7.89 15.73 -40.05
N ALA A 188 9.06 15.15 -40.33
CA ALA A 188 10.16 15.00 -39.38
C ALA A 188 11.00 16.26 -39.08
N LYS A 189 10.68 17.44 -39.65
CA LYS A 189 11.62 18.57 -39.68
C LYS A 189 11.19 19.91 -39.08
N ASP A 190 9.91 20.13 -38.76
CA ASP A 190 9.46 21.39 -38.16
C ASP A 190 8.42 21.16 -37.05
N ALA A 191 8.77 20.35 -36.05
CA ALA A 191 8.02 20.39 -34.80
C ALA A 191 8.43 21.68 -34.06
N PRO A 192 7.52 22.64 -33.81
CA PRO A 192 7.85 23.80 -32.99
C PRO A 192 8.35 23.31 -31.63
N LYS A 193 9.52 23.80 -31.21
CA LYS A 193 10.00 23.60 -29.83
C LYS A 193 8.88 23.96 -28.89
N THR A 194 8.61 23.12 -27.89
CA THR A 194 7.53 23.41 -26.96
C THR A 194 7.83 24.73 -26.24
N PRO A 195 6.80 25.50 -25.86
CA PRO A 195 7.00 26.74 -25.11
C PRO A 195 7.78 26.54 -23.80
N GLU A 196 7.73 25.34 -23.22
CA GLU A 196 8.46 24.96 -22.00
C GLU A 196 9.97 24.77 -22.28
N GLU A 197 10.34 24.17 -23.41
CA GLU A 197 11.74 24.02 -23.83
C GLU A 197 12.41 25.37 -24.15
N GLN A 198 11.66 26.30 -24.75
CA GLN A 198 12.16 27.65 -25.01
C GLN A 198 12.43 28.40 -23.70
N LYS A 199 11.47 28.40 -22.77
CA LYS A 199 11.65 28.99 -21.44
C LYS A 199 12.83 28.39 -20.67
N LEU A 200 13.09 27.09 -20.81
CA LEU A 200 14.24 26.45 -20.18
C LEU A 200 15.56 26.99 -20.75
N LEU A 201 15.62 27.19 -22.07
CA LEU A 201 16.81 27.77 -22.72
C LEU A 201 17.03 29.21 -22.27
N ASP A 202 15.97 30.00 -22.19
CA ASP A 202 16.01 31.38 -21.71
C ASP A 202 16.48 31.44 -20.24
N LEU A 203 15.97 30.53 -19.41
CA LEU A 203 16.36 30.42 -18.00
C LEU A 203 17.83 29.99 -17.86
N LYS A 204 18.30 29.05 -18.67
CA LYS A 204 19.72 28.65 -18.70
C LYS A 204 20.62 29.81 -19.09
N ALA A 205 20.24 30.58 -20.12
CA ALA A 205 20.98 31.75 -20.56
C ALA A 205 20.99 32.87 -19.51
N SER A 206 19.89 33.06 -18.78
CA SER A 206 19.79 34.10 -17.74
C SER A 206 20.71 33.85 -16.54
N LEU A 207 21.09 32.58 -16.31
CA LEU A 207 21.92 32.18 -15.17
C LEU A 207 23.42 32.13 -15.48
N ASP A 208 23.82 32.36 -16.73
CA ASP A 208 25.22 32.36 -17.19
C ASP A 208 26.06 33.35 -16.35
N GLY A 209 26.86 32.82 -15.42
CA GLY A 209 27.74 33.60 -14.53
C GLY A 209 27.57 33.31 -13.03
N SER A 210 26.45 32.72 -12.61
CA SER A 210 26.18 32.40 -11.19
C SER A 210 26.67 30.97 -10.83
N GLN A 211 27.89 30.83 -10.32
CA GLN A 211 28.33 29.55 -9.74
C GLN A 211 27.87 29.44 -8.28
N PRO A 212 27.32 28.31 -7.79
CA PRO A 212 27.20 26.98 -8.42
C PRO A 212 25.89 26.73 -9.21
N MET A 213 24.94 27.68 -9.20
CA MET A 213 23.59 27.49 -9.75
C MET A 213 23.57 27.15 -11.24
N HIS A 214 24.28 27.93 -12.06
CA HIS A 214 24.32 27.77 -13.50
C HIS A 214 24.73 26.35 -13.94
N VAL A 215 25.81 25.84 -13.34
CA VAL A 215 26.41 24.55 -13.69
C VAL A 215 25.43 23.40 -13.43
N LEU A 216 24.72 23.46 -12.30
CA LEU A 216 23.76 22.44 -11.90
C LEU A 216 22.47 22.55 -12.71
N VAL A 217 21.94 23.76 -12.92
CA VAL A 217 20.73 23.99 -13.73
C VAL A 217 20.95 23.61 -15.20
N LYS A 218 22.17 23.75 -15.73
CA LYS A 218 22.52 23.30 -17.09
C LYS A 218 22.31 21.80 -17.27
N LYS A 219 22.49 20.99 -16.21
CA LYS A 219 22.26 19.54 -16.21
C LYS A 219 20.77 19.15 -16.13
N CYS A 220 19.89 20.06 -15.72
CA CYS A 220 18.45 19.81 -15.69
C CYS A 220 17.88 19.65 -17.11
N LYS A 221 16.98 18.66 -17.27
CA LYS A 221 16.33 18.36 -18.55
C LYS A 221 15.03 19.14 -18.75
N THR A 222 14.28 19.35 -17.68
CA THR A 222 12.96 20.00 -17.69
C THR A 222 12.99 21.33 -16.96
N LEU A 223 12.03 22.21 -17.27
CA LEU A 223 11.87 23.49 -16.61
C LEU A 223 11.48 23.33 -15.15
N ASP A 224 10.51 22.45 -14.86
CA ASP A 224 10.09 22.11 -13.49
C ASP A 224 11.29 21.66 -12.62
N GLN A 225 12.20 20.85 -13.20
CA GLN A 225 13.39 20.39 -12.48
C GLN A 225 14.37 21.54 -12.21
N ALA A 226 14.57 22.44 -13.18
CA ALA A 226 15.41 23.62 -13.00
C ALA A 226 14.87 24.53 -11.89
N GLU A 227 13.58 24.86 -11.92
CA GLU A 227 12.92 25.67 -10.89
C GLU A 227 13.00 25.03 -9.50
N ALA A 228 12.83 23.70 -9.41
CA ALA A 228 12.94 23.00 -8.14
C ALA A 228 14.37 23.06 -7.58
N VAL A 229 15.39 22.83 -8.41
CA VAL A 229 16.80 22.91 -7.99
C VAL A 229 17.17 24.33 -7.55
N MET A 230 16.68 25.37 -8.25
CA MET A 230 16.89 26.76 -7.83
C MET A 230 16.30 27.03 -6.45
N LYS A 231 15.05 26.64 -6.20
CA LYS A 231 14.42 26.85 -4.89
C LYS A 231 15.11 26.07 -3.76
N PHE A 232 15.64 24.88 -4.04
CA PHE A 232 16.49 24.17 -3.07
C PHE A 232 17.78 24.95 -2.76
N ILE A 233 18.41 25.54 -3.78
CA ILE A 233 19.62 26.35 -3.61
C ILE A 233 19.32 27.63 -2.81
N ASP A 234 18.21 28.31 -3.09
CA ASP A 234 17.78 29.50 -2.35
C ASP A 234 17.57 29.17 -0.86
N SER A 235 16.90 28.05 -0.57
CA SER A 235 16.70 27.56 0.80
C SER A 235 18.02 27.21 1.51
N LEU A 236 19.01 26.67 0.78
CA LEU A 236 20.36 26.42 1.32
C LEU A 236 21.12 27.70 1.63
N SER A 237 20.89 28.77 0.86
CA SER A 237 21.53 30.08 1.04
C SER A 237 20.97 30.84 2.24
N GLU A 238 19.69 30.68 2.56
CA GLU A 238 19.02 31.34 3.68
C GLU A 238 19.54 30.89 5.05
N LYS A 239 20.14 29.69 5.15
CA LYS A 239 20.71 29.09 6.38
C LYS A 239 19.74 29.05 7.57
N SER A 240 18.43 29.00 7.32
CA SER A 240 17.44 28.77 8.36
C SER A 240 17.56 27.33 8.89
N LEU A 241 17.69 27.18 10.21
CA LEU A 241 17.83 25.88 10.87
C LEU A 241 16.51 25.11 10.98
N ARG A 242 15.37 25.68 10.59
CA ARG A 242 14.05 25.03 10.74
C ARG A 242 13.12 25.25 9.54
N SER A 243 13.67 25.19 8.32
CA SER A 243 12.84 25.16 7.11
C SER A 243 12.70 23.72 6.59
N THR A 244 11.51 23.40 6.09
CA THR A 244 11.22 22.11 5.45
C THR A 244 10.77 22.39 4.02
N VAL A 245 11.53 21.89 3.05
CA VAL A 245 11.18 21.99 1.63
C VAL A 245 10.63 20.65 1.19
N THR A 246 9.39 20.64 0.74
CA THR A 246 8.70 19.42 0.30
C THR A 246 8.57 19.39 -1.21
N LEU A 247 9.22 18.43 -1.86
CA LEU A 247 9.12 18.13 -3.27
C LEU A 247 8.17 16.96 -3.51
N THR A 248 7.06 17.25 -4.17
CA THR A 248 6.08 16.24 -4.56
C THR A 248 6.07 16.04 -6.05
N SER A 249 5.89 14.81 -6.52
CA SER A 249 5.65 14.57 -7.95
C SER A 249 5.16 13.17 -8.23
N GLY A 250 4.71 12.95 -9.47
CA GLY A 250 4.53 11.61 -10.00
C GLY A 250 5.85 10.83 -10.11
N ARG A 251 5.74 9.54 -10.36
CA ARG A 251 6.90 8.69 -10.65
C ARG A 251 7.51 9.04 -12.02
N GLY A 252 8.82 8.84 -12.18
CA GLY A 252 9.51 9.11 -13.46
C GLY A 252 9.70 10.60 -13.82
N ARG A 253 9.42 11.53 -12.90
CA ARG A 253 9.56 12.99 -13.08
C ARG A 253 10.93 13.56 -12.66
N GLY A 254 11.86 12.72 -12.19
CA GLY A 254 13.24 13.14 -11.88
C GLY A 254 13.51 13.62 -10.45
N LYS A 255 12.70 13.24 -9.45
CA LYS A 255 12.89 13.62 -8.03
C LYS A 255 14.30 13.35 -7.49
N SER A 256 14.74 12.10 -7.51
CA SER A 256 16.03 11.71 -6.95
C SER A 256 17.21 12.37 -7.70
N ALA A 257 17.03 12.70 -8.98
CA ALA A 257 18.01 13.47 -9.75
C ALA A 257 18.08 14.93 -9.28
N ALA A 258 16.93 15.59 -9.08
CA ALA A 258 16.86 16.94 -8.55
C ALA A 258 17.45 17.02 -7.12
N LEU A 259 17.13 16.05 -6.26
CA LEU A 259 17.71 15.96 -4.91
C LEU A 259 19.24 15.73 -4.94
N GLY A 260 19.73 14.86 -5.83
CA GLY A 260 21.17 14.61 -5.97
C GLY A 260 21.94 15.88 -6.37
N LEU A 261 21.39 16.66 -7.33
CA LEU A 261 21.93 17.96 -7.72
C LEU A 261 21.85 19.00 -6.59
N ALA A 262 20.75 19.03 -5.84
CA ALA A 262 20.59 19.93 -4.69
C ALA A 262 21.62 19.63 -3.58
N VAL A 263 21.94 18.35 -3.33
CA VAL A 263 22.97 17.97 -2.35
C VAL A 263 24.38 18.29 -2.86
N ALA A 264 24.64 18.19 -4.17
CA ALA A 264 25.89 18.69 -4.75
C ALA A 264 26.06 20.21 -4.50
N ALA A 265 24.97 20.99 -4.63
CA ALA A 265 24.96 22.40 -4.23
C ALA A 265 25.21 22.59 -2.72
N ALA A 266 24.59 21.78 -1.85
CA ALA A 266 24.82 21.85 -0.40
C ALA A 266 26.31 21.61 -0.04
N ILE A 267 26.98 20.69 -0.76
CA ILE A 267 28.42 20.49 -0.60
C ILE A 267 29.19 21.78 -0.99
N ALA A 268 28.81 22.44 -2.08
CA ALA A 268 29.41 23.71 -2.49
C ALA A 268 29.17 24.84 -1.46
N PHE A 269 28.01 24.87 -0.79
CA PHE A 269 27.70 25.80 0.31
C PHE A 269 28.35 25.45 1.66
N LYS A 270 29.17 24.39 1.72
CA LYS A 270 29.98 23.98 2.87
C LYS A 270 29.21 23.34 4.04
N TYR A 271 28.10 22.67 3.79
CA TYR A 271 27.43 21.84 4.81
C TYR A 271 28.32 20.59 5.14
N PRO A 272 28.69 20.33 6.40
CA PRO A 272 29.66 19.30 6.78
C PRO A 272 29.06 17.89 6.87
N ASN A 273 27.90 17.73 7.50
CA ASN A 273 27.26 16.42 7.69
C ASN A 273 25.86 16.43 7.07
N ILE A 274 25.72 15.70 5.96
CA ILE A 274 24.46 15.53 5.24
C ILE A 274 24.00 14.08 5.43
N ALA A 275 22.78 13.90 5.93
CA ALA A 275 22.15 12.61 6.08
C ALA A 275 21.14 12.38 4.95
N VAL A 276 21.15 11.19 4.36
CA VAL A 276 20.18 10.77 3.35
C VAL A 276 19.46 9.53 3.86
N THR A 277 18.15 9.51 3.77
CA THR A 277 17.34 8.35 4.15
C THR A 277 16.37 7.95 3.06
N SER A 278 16.11 6.66 2.99
CA SER A 278 15.20 6.00 2.04
C SER A 278 14.82 4.64 2.62
N PRO A 279 13.68 4.05 2.22
CA PRO A 279 13.26 2.74 2.74
C PRO A 279 14.25 1.62 2.43
N HIS A 280 14.92 1.69 1.27
CA HIS A 280 15.95 0.74 0.86
C HIS A 280 17.10 1.47 0.14
N PRO A 281 18.38 1.13 0.41
CA PRO A 281 19.51 1.84 -0.19
C PRO A 281 19.59 1.71 -1.72
N GLU A 282 18.99 0.68 -2.32
CA GLU A 282 18.94 0.55 -3.79
C GLU A 282 18.21 1.70 -4.48
N ASN A 283 17.21 2.31 -3.82
CA ASN A 283 16.46 3.44 -4.38
C ASN A 283 17.36 4.68 -4.54
N LEU A 284 18.45 4.77 -3.78
CA LEU A 284 19.38 5.90 -3.83
C LEU A 284 20.43 5.79 -4.93
N LYS A 285 20.40 4.73 -5.76
CA LYS A 285 21.37 4.57 -6.86
C LYS A 285 21.35 5.78 -7.81
N THR A 286 20.16 6.23 -8.21
CA THR A 286 20.00 7.41 -9.06
C THR A 286 20.37 8.69 -8.33
N PHE A 287 20.02 8.81 -7.04
CA PHE A 287 20.41 9.97 -6.23
C PHE A 287 21.93 10.13 -6.17
N PHE A 288 22.66 9.07 -5.82
CA PHE A 288 24.13 9.11 -5.77
C PHE A 288 24.76 9.31 -7.15
N GLN A 289 24.18 8.74 -8.21
CA GLN A 289 24.67 9.00 -9.57
C GLN A 289 24.62 10.50 -9.91
N PHE A 290 23.50 11.17 -9.66
CA PHE A 290 23.37 12.60 -9.94
C PHE A 290 24.14 13.50 -8.96
N LEU A 291 24.37 13.04 -7.73
CA LEU A 291 25.30 13.69 -6.80
C LEU A 291 26.72 13.71 -7.39
N LEU A 292 27.20 12.57 -7.89
CA LEU A 292 28.52 12.44 -8.51
C LEU A 292 28.62 13.28 -9.79
N GLU A 293 27.62 13.19 -10.69
CA GLU A 293 27.58 14.02 -11.91
C GLU A 293 27.53 15.52 -11.59
N GLY A 294 26.91 15.92 -10.49
CA GLY A 294 26.89 17.29 -9.99
C GLY A 294 28.25 17.74 -9.45
N LEU A 295 28.93 16.89 -8.68
CA LEU A 295 30.29 17.15 -8.17
C LEU A 295 31.30 17.28 -9.33
N ASP A 296 31.25 16.37 -10.31
CA ASP A 296 32.10 16.40 -11.49
C ASP A 296 31.85 17.70 -12.29
N ALA A 297 30.59 18.14 -12.41
CA ALA A 297 30.25 19.39 -13.08
C ALA A 297 30.78 20.63 -12.33
N LEU A 298 30.79 20.60 -11.00
CA LEU A 298 31.40 21.64 -10.15
C LEU A 298 32.94 21.57 -10.14
N GLY A 299 33.54 20.64 -10.89
CA GLY A 299 34.99 20.49 -11.00
C GLY A 299 35.63 19.83 -9.78
N TYR A 300 34.92 18.91 -9.11
CA TYR A 300 35.51 18.00 -8.13
C TYR A 300 35.99 16.73 -8.84
N GLU A 301 37.18 16.25 -8.50
CA GLU A 301 37.76 15.06 -9.11
C GLU A 301 37.61 13.81 -8.23
N LYS A 302 37.35 12.67 -8.88
CA LYS A 302 37.22 11.38 -8.21
C LYS A 302 38.57 10.92 -7.65
N ALA A 303 38.57 10.37 -6.43
CA ALA A 303 39.73 9.90 -5.66
C ALA A 303 40.67 10.99 -5.08
N THR A 304 40.73 12.18 -5.67
CA THR A 304 41.46 13.33 -5.10
C THR A 304 40.58 14.13 -4.16
N ASP A 305 39.42 14.58 -4.65
CA ASP A 305 38.51 15.43 -3.88
C ASP A 305 37.41 14.65 -3.16
N TYR A 306 37.01 13.50 -3.68
CA TYR A 306 35.99 12.66 -3.06
C TYR A 306 36.19 11.15 -3.23
N GLU A 307 35.69 10.39 -2.26
CA GLU A 307 35.74 8.92 -2.20
C GLU A 307 34.34 8.34 -1.95
N GLU A 308 33.97 7.29 -2.68
CA GLU A 308 32.72 6.53 -2.48
C GLU A 308 32.97 5.26 -1.65
N VAL A 309 32.15 5.05 -0.62
CA VAL A 309 32.16 3.83 0.20
C VAL A 309 30.92 3.00 -0.15
N ARG A 310 31.15 1.77 -0.57
CA ARG A 310 30.09 0.80 -0.90
C ARG A 310 29.83 -0.16 0.24
N SER A 311 28.62 -0.69 0.31
CA SER A 311 28.25 -1.67 1.32
C SER A 311 28.96 -3.01 1.14
N SER A 312 29.38 -3.60 2.26
CA SER A 312 29.82 -5.00 2.34
C SER A 312 28.64 -5.98 2.52
N ASN A 313 27.44 -5.51 2.84
CA ASN A 313 26.29 -6.37 3.11
C ASN A 313 25.69 -6.92 1.80
N PRO A 314 25.45 -8.24 1.70
CA PRO A 314 24.84 -8.86 0.52
C PRO A 314 23.45 -8.30 0.19
N GLU A 315 22.64 -8.00 1.22
CA GLU A 315 21.28 -7.44 1.08
C GLU A 315 21.26 -6.07 0.41
N PHE A 316 22.35 -5.30 0.54
CA PHE A 316 22.46 -3.96 -0.04
C PHE A 316 23.12 -3.96 -1.41
N ASN A 317 23.39 -5.12 -2.01
CA ASN A 317 23.81 -5.27 -3.41
C ASN A 317 24.93 -4.30 -3.84
N LYS A 318 25.93 -4.10 -2.97
CA LYS A 318 27.05 -3.15 -3.17
C LYS A 318 26.63 -1.70 -3.43
N ALA A 319 25.49 -1.27 -2.88
CA ALA A 319 25.02 0.11 -2.94
C ALA A 319 26.02 1.07 -2.27
N ILE A 320 26.04 2.32 -2.75
CA ILE A 320 26.82 3.41 -2.16
C ILE A 320 26.16 3.79 -0.83
N ILE A 321 26.89 3.71 0.27
CA ILE A 321 26.39 4.09 1.61
C ILE A 321 26.88 5.48 1.98
N GLN A 322 28.11 5.82 1.61
CA GLN A 322 28.72 7.07 2.05
C GLN A 322 29.60 7.67 0.96
N VAL A 323 29.57 8.99 0.84
CA VAL A 323 30.51 9.77 0.01
C VAL A 323 31.25 10.75 0.92
N ASN A 324 32.57 10.65 0.93
CA ASN A 324 33.45 11.55 1.67
C ASN A 324 34.03 12.58 0.70
N VAL A 325 33.97 13.86 1.04
CA VAL A 325 34.57 14.95 0.26
C VAL A 325 35.64 15.63 1.12
N MET A 326 36.84 15.82 0.57
CA MET A 326 38.05 16.24 1.31
C MET A 326 38.71 17.54 0.80
N ARG A 327 38.15 18.20 -0.23
CA ARG A 327 38.79 19.33 -0.92
C ARG A 327 39.18 20.54 -0.06
N LYS A 328 38.35 20.94 0.92
CA LYS A 328 38.60 22.11 1.81
C LYS A 328 38.15 21.88 3.24
N ILE A 329 36.92 21.40 3.40
CA ILE A 329 36.33 20.95 4.66
C ILE A 329 35.99 19.48 4.47
N ARG A 330 36.19 18.67 5.51
CA ARG A 330 35.75 17.28 5.48
C ARG A 330 34.23 17.25 5.53
N GLN A 331 33.61 16.94 4.40
CA GLN A 331 32.16 16.82 4.27
C GLN A 331 31.79 15.36 4.04
N ARG A 332 30.65 14.93 4.58
CA ARG A 332 30.19 13.54 4.47
C ARG A 332 28.70 13.50 4.14
N VAL A 333 28.37 12.76 3.08
CA VAL A 333 27.01 12.37 2.75
C VAL A 333 26.85 10.90 3.15
N ARG A 334 26.02 10.61 4.15
CA ARG A 334 25.82 9.25 4.66
C ARG A 334 24.36 8.79 4.52
N TYR A 335 24.18 7.54 4.10
CA TYR A 335 22.89 6.87 4.19
C TYR A 335 22.60 6.47 5.65
N ILE A 336 21.37 6.73 6.09
CA ILE A 336 20.87 6.34 7.41
C ILE A 336 19.56 5.58 7.22
N GLN A 337 19.44 4.44 7.90
CA GLN A 337 18.20 3.68 7.91
C GLN A 337 17.11 4.45 8.68
N PRO A 338 15.85 4.47 8.18
CA PRO A 338 14.77 5.22 8.81
C PRO A 338 14.45 4.84 10.27
N SER A 339 14.83 3.64 10.69
CA SER A 339 14.66 3.15 12.07
C SER A 339 15.57 3.84 13.09
N CYS A 340 16.61 4.55 12.65
CA CYS A 340 17.56 5.20 13.53
C CYS A 340 16.99 6.52 14.06
N THR A 341 16.66 6.58 15.36
CA THR A 341 16.06 7.77 16.00
C THR A 341 17.06 8.80 16.51
N LYS A 342 18.36 8.48 16.55
CA LYS A 342 19.40 9.40 17.06
C LYS A 342 20.28 9.88 15.90
N LEU A 343 20.04 11.12 15.47
CA LEU A 343 20.82 11.77 14.43
C LEU A 343 21.83 12.73 15.07
N ASP A 344 23.04 12.25 15.32
CA ASP A 344 24.11 13.10 15.86
C ASP A 344 24.64 14.06 14.79
N ASN A 345 24.66 15.36 15.11
CA ASN A 345 25.31 16.45 14.37
C ASN A 345 24.96 16.52 12.87
N VAL A 346 23.70 16.35 12.50
CA VAL A 346 23.18 16.52 11.14
C VAL A 346 22.70 17.95 10.93
N GLU A 347 23.14 18.60 9.85
CA GLU A 347 22.70 19.95 9.47
C GLU A 347 21.67 19.95 8.33
N LEU A 348 21.76 18.95 7.44
CA LEU A 348 20.81 18.73 6.34
C LEU A 348 20.38 17.26 6.31
N LEU A 349 19.07 17.04 6.39
CA LEU A 349 18.45 15.74 6.20
C LEU A 349 17.69 15.70 4.87
N VAL A 350 17.99 14.70 4.04
CA VAL A 350 17.27 14.43 2.80
C VAL A 350 16.52 13.12 2.93
N ILE A 351 15.20 13.18 2.79
CA ILE A 351 14.31 12.02 2.83
C ILE A 351 13.80 11.79 1.41
N ASP A 352 14.26 10.72 0.75
CA ASP A 352 13.73 10.29 -0.54
C ASP A 352 12.65 9.21 -0.35
N GLU A 353 11.58 9.30 -1.12
CA GLU A 353 10.37 8.47 -0.99
C GLU A 353 9.79 8.42 0.43
N ALA A 354 9.57 9.59 1.03
CA ALA A 354 8.99 9.73 2.36
C ALA A 354 7.63 9.03 2.51
N ALA A 355 6.87 8.89 1.42
CA ALA A 355 5.60 8.17 1.42
C ALA A 355 5.69 6.67 1.66
N ALA A 356 6.88 6.09 1.50
CA ALA A 356 7.12 4.67 1.79
C ALA A 356 7.61 4.43 3.23
N ILE A 357 7.89 5.50 3.98
CA ILE A 357 8.37 5.43 5.36
C ILE A 357 7.18 5.63 6.32
N PRO A 358 7.03 4.80 7.36
CA PRO A 358 6.08 5.00 8.43
C PRO A 358 6.10 6.42 9.00
N LEU A 359 4.91 7.03 9.16
CA LEU A 359 4.78 8.38 9.71
C LEU A 359 5.46 8.56 11.08
N PRO A 360 5.41 7.58 12.02
CA PRO A 360 6.13 7.71 13.29
C PRO A 360 7.64 7.84 13.12
N PHE A 361 8.24 7.13 12.16
CA PHE A 361 9.66 7.23 11.86
C PHE A 361 9.99 8.56 11.19
N VAL A 362 9.16 9.03 10.25
CA VAL A 362 9.33 10.36 9.64
C VAL A 362 9.28 11.46 10.71
N LYS A 363 8.34 11.38 11.66
CA LYS A 363 8.26 12.33 12.77
C LYS A 363 9.48 12.26 13.70
N ALA A 364 9.97 11.07 14.01
CA ALA A 364 11.18 10.91 14.82
C ALA A 364 12.44 11.45 14.12
N LEU A 365 12.45 11.45 12.78
CA LEU A 365 13.49 12.03 11.95
C LEU A 365 13.30 13.54 11.70
N MET A 366 12.21 14.15 12.14
CA MET A 366 12.03 15.60 12.02
C MET A 366 12.63 16.29 13.25
N GLY A 367 13.73 17.04 13.05
CA GLY A 367 14.45 17.76 14.11
C GLY A 367 14.70 19.23 13.77
N PRO A 368 15.47 19.95 14.62
CA PRO A 368 15.80 21.37 14.44
C PRO A 368 16.96 21.55 13.44
N TYR A 369 16.77 21.10 12.21
CA TYR A 369 17.71 21.28 11.08
C TYR A 369 16.94 21.41 9.76
N LEU A 370 17.65 21.71 8.67
CA LEU A 370 17.09 21.83 7.33
C LEU A 370 16.67 20.45 6.80
N ILE A 371 15.43 20.33 6.32
CA ILE A 371 14.88 19.05 5.82
C ILE A 371 14.40 19.20 4.38
N PHE A 372 14.93 18.35 3.50
CA PHE A 372 14.41 18.14 2.15
C PHE A 372 13.62 16.85 2.09
N LEU A 373 12.33 16.96 1.80
CA LEU A 373 11.42 15.83 1.76
C LEU A 373 10.94 15.62 0.32
N ALA A 374 11.23 14.45 -0.25
CA ALA A 374 10.69 14.06 -1.54
C ALA A 374 9.65 12.94 -1.40
N SER A 375 8.54 13.08 -2.12
CA SER A 375 7.43 12.14 -2.06
C SER A 375 6.81 11.89 -3.44
N THR A 376 6.52 10.62 -3.73
CA THR A 376 5.65 10.21 -4.84
C THR A 376 4.19 10.44 -4.48
N ILE A 377 3.40 11.11 -5.35
CA ILE A 377 1.94 11.26 -5.17
C ILE A 377 1.18 10.31 -6.10
N ASN A 378 1.51 10.34 -7.40
CA ASN A 378 0.84 9.57 -8.45
C ASN A 378 1.78 8.46 -8.95
N GLY A 379 1.35 7.21 -8.82
CA GLY A 379 2.09 6.03 -9.26
C GLY A 379 1.52 4.74 -8.68
N TYR A 380 2.03 3.59 -9.14
CA TYR A 380 1.57 2.28 -8.68
C TYR A 380 1.92 1.96 -7.21
N GLU A 381 2.85 2.70 -6.61
CA GLU A 381 3.15 2.69 -5.17
C GLU A 381 2.27 3.76 -4.49
N GLY A 382 0.95 3.61 -4.59
CA GLY A 382 -0.08 4.62 -4.24
C GLY A 382 -0.21 4.98 -2.75
N THR A 383 0.90 5.09 -2.03
CA THR A 383 1.00 5.60 -0.64
C THR A 383 1.01 7.14 -0.58
N GLY A 384 1.22 7.78 -1.72
CA GLY A 384 1.59 9.17 -1.83
C GLY A 384 0.57 10.20 -1.39
N ARG A 385 -0.67 10.09 -1.88
CA ARG A 385 -1.58 11.23 -1.89
C ARG A 385 -2.27 11.51 -0.57
N SER A 386 -2.72 10.48 0.14
CA SER A 386 -3.35 10.62 1.45
C SER A 386 -2.32 11.00 2.52
N LEU A 387 -1.12 10.39 2.48
CA LEU A 387 -0.03 10.73 3.37
C LEU A 387 0.55 12.10 3.05
N SER A 388 0.76 12.47 1.78
CA SER A 388 1.25 13.81 1.45
C SER A 388 0.30 14.85 1.99
N LEU A 389 -1.01 14.70 1.81
CA LEU A 389 -1.99 15.63 2.36
C LEU A 389 -1.97 15.67 3.90
N LYS A 390 -1.93 14.52 4.58
CA LYS A 390 -1.88 14.46 6.06
C LYS A 390 -0.56 15.00 6.62
N LEU A 391 0.57 14.64 6.03
CA LEU A 391 1.91 15.11 6.42
C LEU A 391 2.05 16.60 6.15
N ILE A 392 1.70 17.06 4.95
CA ILE A 392 1.74 18.48 4.58
C ILE A 392 0.81 19.29 5.47
N SER A 393 -0.42 18.85 5.72
CA SER A 393 -1.33 19.55 6.64
C SER A 393 -0.82 19.58 8.07
N GLN A 394 -0.12 18.54 8.54
CA GLN A 394 0.56 18.54 9.85
C GLN A 394 1.76 19.50 9.86
N LEU A 395 2.57 19.51 8.80
CA LEU A 395 3.71 20.42 8.65
C LEU A 395 3.26 21.87 8.58
N ARG A 396 2.18 22.19 7.84
CA ARG A 396 1.57 23.52 7.79
C ARG A 396 1.09 24.01 9.16
N LYS A 397 0.68 23.10 10.06
CA LYS A 397 0.31 23.46 11.44
C LYS A 397 1.53 23.73 12.33
N GLN A 398 2.69 23.18 12.01
CA GLN A 398 3.91 23.27 12.82
C GLN A 398 4.86 24.38 12.36
N SER A 399 4.82 24.78 11.10
CA SER A 399 5.66 25.84 10.52
C SER A 399 4.90 26.66 9.49
N ASN A 400 4.97 27.99 9.60
CA ASN A 400 4.35 28.94 8.67
C ASN A 400 5.16 29.11 7.36
N GLU A 401 6.42 28.66 7.32
CA GLU A 401 7.34 28.81 6.17
C GLU A 401 7.65 27.47 5.50
N ASN A 402 6.63 26.82 4.93
CA ASN A 402 6.83 25.60 4.14
C ASN A 402 6.77 25.92 2.65
N LEU A 403 7.85 25.57 1.93
CA LEU A 403 7.93 25.66 0.48
C LEU A 403 7.51 24.32 -0.13
N GLU A 404 6.35 24.30 -0.78
CA GLU A 404 5.84 23.15 -1.52
C GLU A 404 6.20 23.27 -3.00
N LEU A 405 6.86 22.23 -3.52
CA LEU A 405 7.27 22.12 -4.92
C LEU A 405 6.55 20.92 -5.57
N THR A 406 6.14 21.09 -6.83
CA THR A 406 5.54 20.01 -7.62
C THR A 406 6.32 19.83 -8.92
N LEU A 407 6.67 18.59 -9.27
CA LEU A 407 7.16 18.26 -10.62
C LEU A 407 6.07 17.54 -11.40
N ASN A 408 5.67 18.12 -12.53
CA ASN A 408 4.65 17.56 -13.39
C ASN A 408 5.24 17.04 -14.70
N GLU A 409 6.34 17.59 -15.20
CA GLU A 409 6.96 17.16 -16.45
C GLU A 409 7.82 15.88 -16.30
N SER A 410 7.70 14.94 -17.25
CA SER A 410 8.42 13.68 -17.26
C SER A 410 9.77 13.84 -17.92
N ILE A 411 10.79 13.19 -17.36
CA ILE A 411 12.15 13.22 -17.93
C ILE A 411 12.38 12.14 -18.99
N ARG A 412 11.48 11.15 -19.08
CA ARG A 412 11.61 9.96 -19.95
C ARG A 412 10.89 10.12 -21.27
N TYR A 413 9.70 10.71 -21.25
CA TYR A 413 8.83 10.88 -22.41
C TYR A 413 8.17 12.27 -22.35
N LYS A 414 7.57 12.68 -23.47
CA LYS A 414 6.96 14.00 -23.63
C LYS A 414 5.69 14.14 -22.78
N LYS A 415 5.41 15.36 -22.32
CA LYS A 415 4.16 15.70 -21.63
C LYS A 415 2.94 15.37 -22.51
N GLY A 416 1.96 14.67 -21.94
CA GLY A 416 0.74 14.27 -22.65
C GLY A 416 0.90 13.01 -23.50
N ASP A 417 1.84 12.12 -23.16
CA ASP A 417 1.91 10.81 -23.81
C ASP A 417 0.59 10.04 -23.67
N LYS A 418 0.08 9.56 -24.80
CA LYS A 418 -1.19 8.85 -24.87
C LYS A 418 -1.12 7.47 -24.21
N VAL A 419 0.03 6.80 -24.25
CA VAL A 419 0.21 5.50 -23.58
C VAL A 419 0.21 5.69 -22.08
N GLU A 420 0.89 6.74 -21.57
CA GLU A 420 0.81 7.13 -20.16
C GLU A 420 -0.62 7.48 -19.75
N SER A 421 -1.33 8.28 -20.55
CA SER A 421 -2.72 8.66 -20.27
C SER A 421 -3.64 7.44 -20.24
N TRP A 422 -3.48 6.52 -21.20
CA TRP A 422 -4.20 5.25 -21.22
C TRP A 422 -3.92 4.41 -19.98
N LEU A 423 -2.64 4.23 -19.61
CA LEU A 423 -2.24 3.45 -18.44
C LEU A 423 -2.82 4.05 -17.15
N ASN A 424 -2.73 5.37 -16.99
CA ASN A 424 -3.26 6.07 -15.83
C ASN A 424 -4.78 5.99 -15.73
N ASN A 425 -5.50 6.00 -16.86
CA ASN A 425 -6.95 5.84 -16.89
C ASN A 425 -7.35 4.40 -16.57
N MET A 426 -6.69 3.42 -17.20
CA MET A 426 -6.96 1.99 -17.04
C MET A 426 -6.69 1.51 -15.60
N LEU A 427 -5.57 1.94 -15.01
CA LEU A 427 -5.20 1.61 -13.63
C LEU A 427 -5.79 2.58 -12.59
N CYS A 428 -6.51 3.61 -13.04
CA CYS A 428 -7.09 4.65 -12.17
C CYS A 428 -6.05 5.26 -11.21
N LEU A 429 -4.87 5.65 -11.72
CA LEU A 429 -3.77 6.21 -10.93
C LEU A 429 -3.91 7.73 -10.71
N ASN A 430 -4.47 8.44 -11.68
CA ASN A 430 -4.63 9.90 -11.66
C ASN A 430 -5.99 10.33 -11.11
N VAL A 431 -6.49 9.63 -10.10
CA VAL A 431 -7.84 9.89 -9.63
C VAL A 431 -7.83 11.04 -8.63
N THR A 432 -8.42 12.16 -9.04
CA THR A 432 -8.75 13.26 -8.14
C THR A 432 -10.04 12.94 -7.39
N ILE A 433 -10.01 13.11 -6.07
CA ILE A 433 -11.22 13.14 -5.26
C ILE A 433 -12.10 14.27 -5.83
N PRO A 434 -13.35 13.98 -6.24
CA PRO A 434 -14.23 15.04 -6.73
C PRO A 434 -14.46 16.04 -5.59
N PRO A 435 -14.34 17.36 -5.84
CA PRO A 435 -14.70 18.34 -4.82
C PRO A 435 -16.17 18.16 -4.46
N VAL A 436 -16.45 18.19 -3.15
CA VAL A 436 -17.80 18.10 -2.62
C VAL A 436 -18.68 19.16 -3.29
N THR A 437 -19.66 18.71 -4.06
CA THR A 437 -20.46 19.61 -4.90
C THR A 437 -21.61 20.26 -4.11
N ARG A 438 -21.90 19.74 -2.90
CA ARG A 438 -22.99 20.22 -2.02
C ARG A 438 -22.43 21.01 -0.84
N THR A 439 -22.97 22.22 -0.64
CA THR A 439 -22.66 23.10 0.52
C THR A 439 -23.22 22.56 1.84
N SER A 440 -24.22 21.68 1.80
CA SER A 440 -24.79 21.00 2.97
C SER A 440 -24.56 19.48 2.91
N ASN A 441 -24.19 18.90 4.05
CA ASN A 441 -24.03 17.45 4.18
C ASN A 441 -25.42 16.80 4.30
N PRO A 442 -25.73 15.74 3.53
CA PRO A 442 -26.98 15.01 3.73
C PRO A 442 -26.96 14.35 5.12
N PRO A 443 -28.09 14.37 5.87
CA PRO A 443 -28.17 13.63 7.12
C PRO A 443 -27.88 12.14 6.86
N PRO A 444 -27.14 11.46 7.76
CA PRO A 444 -26.81 10.06 7.55
C PRO A 444 -28.03 9.17 7.28
N GLU A 445 -29.16 9.43 7.93
CA GLU A 445 -30.37 8.60 7.84
C GLU A 445 -31.00 8.54 6.44
N GLU A 446 -30.78 9.54 5.59
CA GLU A 446 -31.29 9.56 4.21
C GLU A 446 -30.37 8.82 3.22
N CYS A 447 -29.17 8.45 3.64
CA CYS A 447 -28.19 7.81 2.79
C CYS A 447 -28.51 6.31 2.65
N LYS A 448 -28.50 5.82 1.41
CA LYS A 448 -28.78 4.42 1.09
C LYS A 448 -27.51 3.67 0.71
N LEU A 449 -27.41 2.43 1.19
CA LEU A 449 -26.38 1.49 0.77
C LEU A 449 -26.80 0.84 -0.55
N TYR A 450 -25.88 0.69 -1.49
CA TYR A 450 -26.07 -0.01 -2.74
C TYR A 450 -25.04 -1.12 -2.89
N TYR A 451 -25.48 -2.29 -3.34
CA TYR A 451 -24.61 -3.34 -3.82
C TYR A 451 -24.22 -3.03 -5.27
N ILE A 452 -22.94 -3.18 -5.62
CA ILE A 452 -22.45 -2.89 -6.97
C ILE A 452 -22.28 -4.18 -7.76
N ASN A 453 -22.91 -4.25 -8.94
CA ASN A 453 -22.63 -5.33 -9.87
C ASN A 453 -21.27 -5.12 -10.55
N ARG A 454 -20.32 -6.01 -10.25
CA ARG A 454 -18.94 -5.96 -10.73
C ARG A 454 -18.82 -6.18 -12.24
N ASP A 455 -19.63 -7.04 -12.84
CA ASP A 455 -19.59 -7.29 -14.30
C ASP A 455 -19.85 -5.98 -15.07
N THR A 456 -20.87 -5.25 -14.63
CA THR A 456 -21.27 -3.98 -15.26
C THR A 456 -20.28 -2.86 -14.96
N LEU A 457 -19.69 -2.85 -13.75
CA LEU A 457 -18.68 -1.89 -13.35
C LEU A 457 -17.41 -2.00 -14.21
N PHE A 458 -16.99 -3.22 -14.52
CA PHE A 458 -15.77 -3.50 -15.28
C PHE A 458 -15.97 -3.65 -16.79
N SER A 459 -17.21 -3.54 -17.30
CA SER A 459 -17.57 -3.55 -18.74
C SER A 459 -16.95 -2.45 -19.62
N TYR A 460 -16.19 -1.51 -19.02
CA TYR A 460 -15.51 -0.40 -19.70
C TYR A 460 -16.45 0.58 -20.46
N HIS A 461 -17.70 0.70 -20.01
CA HIS A 461 -18.63 1.75 -20.42
C HIS A 461 -18.21 3.14 -19.89
N LYS A 462 -18.52 4.22 -20.60
CA LYS A 462 -18.06 5.59 -20.25
C LYS A 462 -18.50 6.03 -18.85
N ASP A 463 -19.74 5.75 -18.48
CA ASP A 463 -20.28 6.15 -17.16
C ASP A 463 -19.84 5.20 -16.05
N ALA A 464 -19.70 3.90 -16.35
CA ALA A 464 -19.16 2.91 -15.42
C ALA A 464 -17.69 3.23 -15.08
N GLU A 465 -16.89 3.63 -16.07
CA GLU A 465 -15.50 4.03 -15.88
C GLU A 465 -15.37 5.31 -15.03
N ARG A 466 -16.24 6.31 -15.25
CA ARG A 466 -16.29 7.50 -14.39
C ARG A 466 -16.66 7.16 -12.95
N PHE A 467 -17.60 6.23 -12.76
CA PHE A 467 -18.00 5.76 -11.44
C PHE A 467 -16.88 4.95 -10.76
N LEU A 468 -16.23 4.05 -11.50
CA LEU A 468 -15.07 3.28 -11.03
C LEU A 468 -13.92 4.20 -10.62
N GLN A 469 -13.63 5.23 -11.41
CA GLN A 469 -12.65 6.24 -11.04
C GLN A 469 -13.03 6.92 -9.71
N LYS A 470 -14.28 7.38 -9.53
CA LYS A 470 -14.72 7.95 -8.25
C LYS A 470 -14.57 6.98 -7.07
N LEU A 471 -14.92 5.71 -7.27
CA LEU A 471 -14.84 4.66 -6.26
C LEU A 471 -13.37 4.42 -5.85
N VAL A 472 -12.48 4.24 -6.83
CA VAL A 472 -11.04 4.09 -6.60
C VAL A 472 -10.43 5.36 -5.99
N ALA A 473 -10.94 6.56 -6.31
CA ALA A 473 -10.52 7.82 -5.67
C ALA A 473 -10.60 7.74 -4.16
N ILE A 474 -11.77 7.31 -3.68
CA ILE A 474 -12.11 7.27 -2.27
C ILE A 474 -11.32 6.17 -1.57
N LEU A 475 -11.20 4.99 -2.21
CA LEU A 475 -10.35 3.90 -1.71
C LEU A 475 -8.89 4.34 -1.59
N VAL A 476 -8.36 5.05 -2.59
CA VAL A 476 -6.96 5.52 -2.56
C VAL A 476 -6.75 6.59 -1.50
N ALA A 477 -7.76 7.46 -1.29
CA ALA A 477 -7.69 8.55 -0.32
C ALA A 477 -7.72 8.09 1.14
N SER A 478 -8.45 7.00 1.46
CA SER A 478 -8.59 6.54 2.84
C SER A 478 -7.43 5.66 3.33
N HIS A 479 -6.80 4.90 2.43
CA HIS A 479 -5.77 3.93 2.79
C HIS A 479 -4.34 4.51 2.74
N TYR A 480 -3.48 4.01 3.63
CA TYR A 480 -2.06 4.39 3.69
C TYR A 480 -1.25 3.85 2.50
N LYS A 481 -1.60 2.66 1.99
CA LYS A 481 -0.96 2.06 0.81
C LYS A 481 -1.99 1.38 -0.05
N ASN A 482 -1.96 1.72 -1.34
CA ASN A 482 -2.75 1.05 -2.37
C ASN A 482 -1.81 0.48 -3.42
N SER A 483 -2.16 -0.70 -3.93
CA SER A 483 -1.51 -1.30 -5.09
C SER A 483 -2.51 -1.38 -6.23
N PRO A 484 -2.11 -1.16 -7.49
CA PRO A 484 -2.98 -1.41 -8.64
C PRO A 484 -3.47 -2.85 -8.73
N ASN A 485 -2.76 -3.79 -8.10
CA ASN A 485 -3.22 -5.19 -7.98
C ASN A 485 -4.51 -5.31 -7.16
N ASP A 486 -4.84 -4.34 -6.32
CA ASP A 486 -6.10 -4.32 -5.56
C ASP A 486 -7.30 -4.19 -6.50
N LEU A 487 -7.14 -3.50 -7.64
CA LEU A 487 -8.18 -3.37 -8.66
C LEU A 487 -8.49 -4.73 -9.30
N GLN A 488 -7.45 -5.49 -9.61
CA GLN A 488 -7.58 -6.85 -10.13
C GLN A 488 -8.20 -7.79 -9.10
N MET A 489 -7.80 -7.68 -7.82
CA MET A 489 -8.41 -8.45 -6.75
C MET A 489 -9.91 -8.13 -6.60
N MET A 490 -10.29 -6.85 -6.68
CA MET A 490 -11.68 -6.42 -6.61
C MET A 490 -12.52 -6.91 -7.80
N SER A 491 -11.93 -7.02 -8.98
CA SER A 491 -12.62 -7.46 -10.20
C SER A 491 -12.77 -8.97 -10.28
N ASP A 492 -11.69 -9.71 -10.08
CA ASP A 492 -11.62 -11.12 -10.49
C ASP A 492 -12.01 -12.08 -9.36
N ALA A 493 -11.70 -11.72 -8.10
CA ALA A 493 -11.87 -12.63 -6.98
C ALA A 493 -13.35 -12.80 -6.60
N PRO A 494 -13.93 -14.01 -6.68
CA PRO A 494 -15.37 -14.23 -6.60
C PRO A 494 -15.95 -13.88 -5.23
N ALA A 495 -15.23 -14.19 -4.15
CA ALA A 495 -15.62 -13.94 -2.77
C ALA A 495 -15.69 -12.44 -2.39
N HIS A 496 -15.19 -11.54 -3.24
CA HIS A 496 -15.22 -10.12 -2.96
C HIS A 496 -16.54 -9.47 -3.36
N HIS A 497 -17.11 -8.67 -2.47
CA HIS A 497 -18.28 -7.84 -2.72
C HIS A 497 -17.95 -6.37 -2.45
N VAL A 498 -18.55 -5.48 -3.25
CA VAL A 498 -18.35 -4.04 -3.14
C VAL A 498 -19.69 -3.37 -2.89
N PHE A 499 -19.75 -2.62 -1.80
CA PHE A 499 -20.91 -1.81 -1.44
C PHE A 499 -20.53 -0.33 -1.44
N CYS A 500 -21.47 0.53 -1.83
CA CYS A 500 -21.30 1.98 -1.78
C CYS A 500 -22.47 2.63 -1.05
N LEU A 501 -22.14 3.49 -0.08
CA LEU A 501 -23.09 4.42 0.51
C LEU A 501 -23.14 5.66 -0.36
N CYS A 502 -24.30 5.92 -0.94
CA CYS A 502 -24.52 7.07 -1.81
C CYS A 502 -25.41 8.10 -1.11
N ALA A 503 -25.13 9.38 -1.38
CA ALA A 503 -26.06 10.44 -1.02
C ALA A 503 -27.41 10.23 -1.73
N PRO A 504 -28.54 10.67 -1.15
CA PRO A 504 -29.81 10.66 -1.85
C PRO A 504 -29.67 11.45 -3.15
N SER A 505 -29.94 10.75 -4.26
CA SER A 505 -30.12 11.37 -5.57
C SER A 505 -31.36 12.24 -5.46
N GLY A 506 -31.20 13.57 -5.51
CA GLY A 506 -32.33 14.43 -5.76
C GLY A 506 -32.83 14.10 -7.15
N GLU A 507 -33.91 13.35 -7.26
CA GLU A 507 -34.66 13.16 -8.50
C GLU A 507 -35.26 14.53 -8.87
N GLN A 508 -34.46 15.40 -9.49
CA GLN A 508 -35.00 16.52 -10.25
C GLN A 508 -35.37 15.98 -11.63
N GLU A 509 -36.67 15.81 -11.86
CA GLU A 509 -37.25 15.42 -13.15
C GLU A 509 -36.60 16.18 -14.31
N GLY A 510 -36.11 15.46 -15.32
CA GLY A 510 -35.68 16.02 -16.60
C GLY A 510 -34.18 16.29 -16.80
N LYS A 511 -33.31 16.15 -15.80
CA LYS A 511 -31.84 16.14 -16.02
C LYS A 511 -31.34 14.69 -16.06
N LYS A 512 -30.55 14.34 -17.10
CA LYS A 512 -29.85 13.04 -17.21
C LYS A 512 -29.35 12.62 -15.83
N ALA A 513 -29.74 11.42 -15.36
CA ALA A 513 -29.42 10.91 -14.04
C ALA A 513 -27.94 11.13 -13.73
N ALA A 514 -27.65 12.14 -12.90
CA ALA A 514 -26.30 12.41 -12.48
C ALA A 514 -25.86 11.21 -11.63
N LEU A 515 -24.67 10.67 -11.91
CA LEU A 515 -24.10 9.57 -11.12
C LEU A 515 -24.12 9.97 -9.64
N PRO A 516 -24.68 9.13 -8.75
CA PRO A 516 -24.79 9.45 -7.34
C PRO A 516 -23.40 9.74 -6.75
N GLU A 517 -23.37 10.68 -5.80
CA GLU A 517 -22.15 11.00 -5.07
C GLU A 517 -21.86 9.88 -4.06
N VAL A 518 -20.68 9.27 -4.19
CA VAL A 518 -20.23 8.18 -3.33
C VAL A 518 -19.63 8.79 -2.06
N LEU A 519 -20.22 8.49 -0.91
CA LEU A 519 -19.78 9.00 0.39
C LEU A 519 -18.86 8.01 1.11
N CYS A 520 -19.19 6.72 1.02
CA CYS A 520 -18.42 5.64 1.63
C CYS A 520 -18.41 4.40 0.73
N VAL A 521 -17.27 3.71 0.67
CA VAL A 521 -17.09 2.44 -0.04
C VAL A 521 -16.70 1.36 0.97
N LEU A 522 -17.33 0.20 0.86
CA LEU A 522 -17.03 -1.00 1.63
C LEU A 522 -16.62 -2.12 0.68
N GLN A 523 -15.47 -2.74 0.94
CA GLN A 523 -15.03 -3.96 0.27
C GLN A 523 -15.07 -5.10 1.29
N VAL A 524 -15.89 -6.10 1.00
CA VAL A 524 -16.09 -7.28 1.84
C VAL A 524 -15.58 -8.51 1.10
N CYS A 525 -15.02 -9.48 1.81
CA CYS A 525 -14.61 -10.79 1.32
C CYS A 525 -15.34 -11.85 2.13
N LEU A 526 -16.01 -12.79 1.48
CA LEU A 526 -16.57 -13.96 2.14
C LEU A 526 -15.45 -14.96 2.43
N GLU A 527 -15.41 -15.50 3.64
CA GLU A 527 -14.40 -16.44 4.13
C GLU A 527 -15.06 -17.57 4.91
N GLY A 528 -14.40 -18.73 4.96
CA GLY A 528 -14.83 -19.88 5.76
C GLY A 528 -15.59 -20.95 4.97
N LYS A 529 -16.42 -21.74 5.67
CA LYS A 529 -16.98 -23.02 5.19
C LYS A 529 -15.90 -24.01 4.74
N LEU A 530 -14.77 -24.04 5.45
CA LEU A 530 -13.68 -24.95 5.14
C LEU A 530 -14.02 -26.37 5.60
N THR A 531 -13.63 -27.37 4.80
CA THR A 531 -13.82 -28.77 5.22
C THR A 531 -12.77 -29.16 6.25
N GLU A 532 -13.15 -29.98 7.25
CA GLU A 532 -12.23 -30.43 8.30
C GLU A 532 -10.96 -31.12 7.76
N GLN A 533 -11.08 -31.79 6.61
CA GLN A 533 -9.95 -32.45 5.95
C GLN A 533 -8.92 -31.43 5.44
N THR A 534 -9.40 -30.33 4.84
CA THR A 534 -8.54 -29.23 4.37
C THR A 534 -7.84 -28.57 5.55
N VAL A 535 -8.58 -28.29 6.63
CA VAL A 535 -8.03 -27.69 7.87
C VAL A 535 -6.88 -28.55 8.42
N LYS A 536 -7.09 -29.86 8.58
CA LYS A 536 -6.06 -30.79 9.08
C LYS A 536 -4.85 -30.89 8.15
N HIS A 537 -5.08 -30.98 6.84
CA HIS A 537 -4.02 -31.06 5.86
C HIS A 537 -3.18 -29.77 5.81
N GLU A 538 -3.80 -28.60 5.93
CA GLU A 538 -3.09 -27.31 5.88
C GLU A 538 -2.36 -26.98 7.18
N LEU A 539 -2.96 -27.26 8.35
CA LEU A 539 -2.28 -27.15 9.65
C LEU A 539 -1.02 -28.02 9.71
N SER A 540 -1.08 -29.25 9.20
CA SER A 540 0.07 -30.17 9.19
C SER A 540 1.24 -29.67 8.32
N ARG A 541 0.95 -28.92 7.25
CA ARG A 541 1.95 -28.40 6.31
C ARG A 541 2.39 -26.97 6.61
N GLY A 542 1.72 -26.29 7.55
CA GLY A 542 1.94 -24.88 7.85
C GLY A 542 1.76 -23.96 6.64
N ARG A 543 1.00 -24.39 5.63
CA ARG A 543 0.73 -23.60 4.41
C ARG A 543 -0.53 -22.77 4.61
N ARG A 544 -0.45 -21.50 4.23
CA ARG A 544 -1.60 -20.59 4.15
C ARG A 544 -2.26 -20.78 2.79
N SER A 545 -3.48 -21.31 2.75
CA SER A 545 -4.35 -21.14 1.58
C SER A 545 -4.55 -19.65 1.32
N ALA A 546 -4.49 -19.26 0.05
CA ALA A 546 -4.60 -17.86 -0.35
C ALA A 546 -6.09 -17.49 -0.45
N GLY A 547 -6.60 -16.73 0.52
CA GLY A 547 -7.99 -16.26 0.52
C GLY A 547 -8.54 -16.08 1.92
N ASP A 548 -8.44 -17.13 2.75
CA ASP A 548 -9.06 -17.22 4.07
C ASP A 548 -8.10 -16.81 5.20
N LEU A 549 -8.01 -15.50 5.47
CA LEU A 549 -7.09 -14.99 6.49
C LEU A 549 -7.58 -15.26 7.91
N ILE A 550 -8.84 -14.93 8.19
CA ILE A 550 -9.37 -14.94 9.56
C ILE A 550 -9.50 -16.38 10.10
N PRO A 551 -10.11 -17.32 9.35
CA PRO A 551 -10.17 -18.73 9.76
C PRO A 551 -8.80 -19.30 10.14
N TRP A 552 -7.79 -19.03 9.32
CA TRP A 552 -6.45 -19.59 9.49
C TRP A 552 -5.71 -19.00 10.71
N VAL A 553 -5.76 -17.68 10.89
CA VAL A 553 -5.09 -17.03 12.03
C VAL A 553 -5.71 -17.49 13.35
N ILE A 554 -7.03 -17.58 13.42
CA ILE A 554 -7.74 -18.01 14.62
C ILE A 554 -7.50 -19.50 14.88
N SER A 555 -7.54 -20.36 13.86
CA SER A 555 -7.21 -21.79 14.04
C SER A 555 -5.77 -21.99 14.50
N GLN A 556 -4.83 -21.17 14.05
CA GLN A 556 -3.43 -21.26 14.49
C GLN A 556 -3.26 -20.77 15.94
N GLU A 557 -3.99 -19.72 16.32
CA GLU A 557 -3.84 -19.09 17.63
C GLU A 557 -4.54 -19.87 18.75
N PHE A 558 -5.74 -20.36 18.50
CA PHE A 558 -6.58 -21.05 19.49
C PHE A 558 -6.58 -22.58 19.32
N ALA A 559 -5.94 -23.10 18.27
CA ALA A 559 -5.90 -24.53 17.95
C ALA A 559 -7.30 -25.19 17.88
N GLN A 560 -8.33 -24.43 17.48
CA GLN A 560 -9.70 -24.93 17.34
C GLN A 560 -9.99 -25.34 15.89
N GLU A 561 -10.63 -26.51 15.73
CA GLU A 561 -11.06 -27.05 14.43
C GLU A 561 -12.44 -26.54 14.00
N ASP A 562 -13.28 -26.09 14.95
CA ASP A 562 -14.67 -25.72 14.69
C ASP A 562 -14.82 -24.36 13.99
N PHE A 563 -13.96 -23.39 14.33
CA PHE A 563 -14.08 -22.02 13.82
C PHE A 563 -13.93 -21.90 12.29
N PRO A 564 -12.97 -22.59 11.63
CA PRO A 564 -12.86 -22.56 10.17
C PRO A 564 -14.06 -23.09 9.38
N SER A 565 -14.89 -23.91 10.02
CA SER A 565 -16.15 -24.43 9.45
C SER A 565 -17.26 -23.36 9.40
N LEU A 566 -17.16 -22.31 10.22
CA LEU A 566 -18.10 -21.20 10.22
C LEU A 566 -18.00 -20.36 8.95
N SER A 567 -19.09 -19.69 8.60
CA SER A 567 -19.17 -18.78 7.46
C SER A 567 -19.04 -17.34 7.94
N GLY A 568 -18.09 -16.59 7.39
CA GLY A 568 -17.85 -15.21 7.82
C GLY A 568 -17.63 -14.24 6.68
N ALA A 569 -17.81 -12.95 6.98
CA ALA A 569 -17.43 -11.85 6.09
C ALA A 569 -16.28 -11.05 6.68
N ARG A 570 -15.15 -11.01 5.98
CA ARG A 570 -14.06 -10.09 6.27
C ARG A 570 -14.28 -8.76 5.55
N ILE A 571 -14.41 -7.67 6.31
CA ILE A 571 -14.33 -6.32 5.77
C ILE A 571 -12.86 -6.04 5.46
N VAL A 572 -12.50 -6.08 4.18
CA VAL A 572 -11.13 -5.84 3.71
C VAL A 572 -10.81 -4.35 3.74
N ARG A 573 -11.76 -3.52 3.30
CA ARG A 573 -11.59 -2.05 3.25
C ARG A 573 -12.87 -1.33 3.60
N ILE A 574 -12.70 -0.25 4.36
CA ILE A 574 -13.72 0.79 4.57
C ILE A 574 -13.08 2.12 4.22
N ALA A 575 -13.70 2.82 3.27
CA ALA A 575 -13.20 4.09 2.78
C ALA A 575 -14.29 5.14 2.87
N THR A 576 -14.09 6.14 3.73
CA THR A 576 -14.91 7.33 3.80
C THR A 576 -14.19 8.47 3.09
N HIS A 577 -14.94 9.26 2.37
CA HIS A 577 -14.41 10.44 1.72
C HIS A 577 -13.80 11.41 2.78
N PRO A 578 -12.57 11.95 2.58
CA PRO A 578 -11.84 12.70 3.60
C PRO A 578 -12.62 13.85 4.25
N ASP A 579 -13.36 14.63 3.46
CA ASP A 579 -14.16 15.77 3.95
C ASP A 579 -15.41 15.37 4.76
N TYR A 580 -15.76 14.08 4.75
CA TYR A 580 -16.88 13.51 5.50
C TYR A 580 -16.41 12.63 6.67
N GLN A 581 -15.11 12.58 6.95
CA GLN A 581 -14.57 11.91 8.14
C GLN A 581 -15.07 12.59 9.41
N GLY A 582 -15.36 11.81 10.45
CA GLY A 582 -15.90 12.31 11.73
C GLY A 582 -17.41 12.55 11.77
N LYS A 583 -18.13 12.47 10.64
CA LYS A 583 -19.60 12.68 10.57
C LYS A 583 -20.45 11.39 10.74
N GLY A 584 -19.82 10.24 10.93
CA GLY A 584 -20.53 8.97 11.24
C GLY A 584 -21.00 8.13 10.04
N TYR A 585 -20.76 8.53 8.79
CA TYR A 585 -21.16 7.76 7.59
C TYR A 585 -20.58 6.33 7.55
N GLY A 586 -19.36 6.13 8.05
CA GLY A 586 -18.76 4.79 8.14
C GLY A 586 -19.50 3.87 9.11
N LEU A 587 -19.95 4.39 10.25
CA LEU A 587 -20.74 3.62 11.24
C LEU A 587 -22.11 3.24 10.66
N LEU A 588 -22.75 4.17 9.95
CA LEU A 588 -24.00 3.90 9.25
C LEU A 588 -23.81 2.81 8.18
N ALA A 589 -22.76 2.91 7.35
CA ALA A 589 -22.51 1.93 6.31
C ALA A 589 -22.31 0.51 6.89
N LEU A 590 -21.62 0.40 8.04
CA LEU A 590 -21.49 -0.87 8.77
C LEU A 590 -22.82 -1.37 9.34
N LYS A 591 -23.65 -0.49 9.89
CA LYS A 591 -24.97 -0.87 10.41
C LYS A 591 -25.87 -1.40 9.30
N LEU A 592 -25.93 -0.70 8.16
CA LEU A 592 -26.70 -1.12 7.00
C LEU A 592 -26.16 -2.43 6.39
N LEU A 593 -24.84 -2.63 6.41
CA LEU A 593 -24.22 -3.88 5.98
C LEU A 593 -24.58 -5.05 6.90
N GLN A 594 -24.57 -4.82 8.22
CA GLN A 594 -25.02 -5.80 9.21
C GLN A 594 -26.50 -6.15 8.99
N ASP A 595 -27.36 -5.13 8.85
CA ASP A 595 -28.79 -5.32 8.59
C ASP A 595 -29.05 -6.08 7.28
N PHE A 596 -28.19 -5.93 6.27
CA PHE A 596 -28.22 -6.70 5.02
C PHE A 596 -27.90 -8.19 5.23
N TYR A 597 -26.81 -8.52 5.93
CA TYR A 597 -26.46 -9.92 6.18
C TYR A 597 -27.35 -10.62 7.22
N GLU A 598 -27.97 -9.87 8.14
CA GLU A 598 -29.02 -10.39 9.03
C GLU A 598 -30.36 -10.62 8.31
N GLY A 599 -30.48 -10.23 7.04
CA GLY A 599 -31.66 -10.48 6.22
C GLY A 599 -32.82 -9.51 6.45
N LYS A 600 -32.61 -8.36 7.12
CA LYS A 600 -33.69 -7.40 7.44
C LYS A 600 -34.27 -6.70 6.21
N PHE A 601 -33.52 -6.65 5.10
CA PHE A 601 -33.97 -6.06 3.83
C PHE A 601 -34.69 -7.06 2.91
N TYR A 602 -34.56 -8.36 3.18
CA TYR A 602 -35.12 -9.41 2.33
C TYR A 602 -36.56 -9.71 2.78
N LEU A 603 -37.53 -9.35 1.94
CA LEU A 603 -38.92 -9.77 2.09
C LEU A 603 -39.10 -11.07 1.30
N ASN A 604 -39.53 -12.14 1.98
CA ASN A 604 -39.59 -13.52 1.44
C ASN A 604 -40.60 -13.76 0.29
N ASP A 605 -41.25 -12.73 -0.27
CA ASP A 605 -42.49 -12.87 -1.07
C ASP A 605 -42.43 -12.51 -2.57
N ASP A 606 -41.27 -12.22 -3.16
CA ASP A 606 -41.20 -11.90 -4.61
C ASP A 606 -40.68 -13.07 -5.49
N PRO A 607 -41.45 -13.55 -6.50
CA PRO A 607 -41.05 -14.62 -7.41
C PRO A 607 -40.03 -14.21 -8.50
N SER A 608 -39.56 -12.95 -8.51
CA SER A 608 -38.50 -12.46 -9.39
C SER A 608 -37.12 -12.45 -8.71
N THR A 609 -36.78 -13.54 -8.02
CA THR A 609 -35.51 -13.70 -7.32
C THR A 609 -34.41 -14.11 -8.31
N VAL A 610 -33.38 -13.28 -8.41
CA VAL A 610 -32.17 -13.65 -9.18
C VAL A 610 -31.30 -14.49 -8.26
N ASN A 611 -31.25 -15.81 -8.49
CA ASN A 611 -30.19 -16.63 -7.93
C ASN A 611 -28.87 -16.17 -8.55
N MET A 612 -27.94 -15.76 -7.69
CA MET A 612 -26.58 -15.34 -8.08
C MET A 612 -25.68 -16.58 -8.27
N ASP A 613 -26.10 -17.51 -9.14
CA ASP A 613 -25.13 -18.39 -9.76
C ASP A 613 -24.48 -17.60 -10.89
N PRO A 614 -23.14 -17.67 -11.07
CA PRO A 614 -22.54 -17.15 -12.29
C PRO A 614 -23.24 -17.81 -13.47
N LEU A 615 -23.52 -17.05 -14.54
CA LEU A 615 -23.95 -17.62 -15.82
C LEU A 615 -22.99 -18.76 -16.17
N VAL A 616 -23.43 -20.00 -15.93
CA VAL A 616 -22.74 -21.19 -16.39
C VAL A 616 -22.91 -21.14 -17.90
N TYR A 617 -21.87 -20.69 -18.60
CA TYR A 617 -21.74 -21.03 -20.01
C TYR A 617 -21.60 -22.55 -20.04
N ASN A 618 -22.65 -23.25 -20.47
CA ASN A 618 -22.54 -24.68 -20.75
C ASN A 618 -21.55 -24.84 -21.90
N ASP A 619 -20.42 -25.50 -21.62
CA ASP A 619 -19.36 -25.78 -22.61
C ASP A 619 -19.87 -26.64 -23.79
N GLU A 620 -21.08 -27.20 -23.72
CA GLU A 620 -21.64 -28.14 -24.71
C GLU A 620 -22.35 -27.46 -25.91
N GLU A 621 -22.67 -26.16 -25.86
CA GLU A 621 -23.34 -25.47 -26.98
C GLU A 621 -22.36 -24.85 -28.01
N MET A 622 -21.04 -24.97 -27.83
CA MET A 622 -20.02 -24.30 -28.66
C MET A 622 -19.63 -25.02 -29.97
N MET A 623 -20.43 -25.96 -30.48
CA MET A 623 -20.05 -26.77 -31.67
C MET A 623 -20.88 -26.54 -32.93
N VAL A 624 -21.66 -25.46 -33.05
CA VAL A 624 -22.35 -25.15 -34.31
C VAL A 624 -22.45 -23.63 -34.53
N ASP A 625 -21.49 -23.04 -35.26
CA ASP A 625 -21.74 -22.31 -36.52
C ASP A 625 -20.48 -21.53 -36.98
N ASP A 626 -19.85 -22.06 -38.02
CA ASP A 626 -18.90 -21.38 -38.90
C ASP A 626 -19.67 -20.38 -39.80
N ALA A 627 -19.70 -19.10 -39.42
CA ALA A 627 -20.02 -18.03 -40.37
C ALA A 627 -19.41 -16.68 -39.93
N MET A 628 -18.45 -16.20 -40.72
CA MET A 628 -17.86 -14.86 -40.64
C MET A 628 -18.91 -13.78 -40.96
N GLU A 629 -19.65 -13.32 -39.95
CA GLU A 629 -20.24 -11.97 -39.91
C GLU A 629 -20.28 -11.50 -38.44
N GLU A 630 -19.15 -11.02 -37.93
CA GLU A 630 -19.06 -10.34 -36.63
C GLU A 630 -19.71 -8.95 -36.72
N LYS A 631 -21.05 -8.90 -36.76
CA LYS A 631 -21.75 -7.81 -36.09
C LYS A 631 -21.61 -8.09 -34.60
N LEU A 632 -20.91 -7.22 -33.88
CA LEU A 632 -21.00 -7.10 -32.42
C LEU A 632 -22.44 -7.38 -32.01
N GLU A 633 -22.68 -8.56 -31.46
CA GLU A 633 -23.97 -8.92 -30.89
C GLU A 633 -24.33 -7.79 -29.94
N SER A 634 -25.39 -7.10 -30.31
CA SER A 634 -25.94 -5.95 -29.62
C SER A 634 -25.99 -6.25 -28.13
N GLN A 635 -25.18 -5.53 -27.33
CA GLN A 635 -25.31 -5.27 -25.89
C GLN A 635 -26.55 -5.93 -25.25
N ALA A 636 -26.54 -7.26 -25.12
CA ALA A 636 -27.66 -8.01 -24.60
C ALA A 636 -27.75 -7.62 -23.11
N SER A 637 -28.77 -6.82 -22.81
CA SER A 637 -29.09 -6.17 -21.52
C SER A 637 -28.10 -6.45 -20.39
N LEU A 638 -27.00 -5.69 -20.34
CA LEU A 638 -26.14 -5.68 -19.16
C LEU A 638 -27.00 -5.38 -17.92
N PRO A 639 -26.83 -6.11 -16.82
CA PRO A 639 -27.60 -5.86 -15.61
C PRO A 639 -27.40 -4.42 -15.11
N ALA A 640 -28.32 -3.92 -14.29
CA ALA A 640 -28.16 -2.58 -13.74
C ALA A 640 -26.91 -2.49 -12.85
N LEU A 641 -26.18 -1.37 -12.93
CA LEU A 641 -25.00 -1.10 -12.09
C LEU A 641 -25.34 -1.14 -10.58
N PHE A 642 -26.55 -0.69 -10.25
CA PHE A 642 -27.11 -0.69 -8.90
C PHE A 642 -28.33 -1.61 -8.84
N PRO A 643 -28.16 -2.93 -8.62
CA PRO A 643 -29.27 -3.77 -8.25
C PRO A 643 -29.87 -3.30 -6.91
N PRO A 644 -31.20 -3.27 -6.77
CA PRO A 644 -31.84 -2.93 -5.50
C PRO A 644 -31.52 -4.01 -4.45
N LEU A 645 -31.09 -3.60 -3.25
CA LEU A 645 -30.69 -4.50 -2.16
C LEU A 645 -31.79 -5.52 -1.81
N ASN A 646 -33.06 -5.14 -1.92
CA ASN A 646 -34.20 -5.99 -1.59
C ASN A 646 -34.32 -7.22 -2.51
N LYS A 647 -33.72 -7.20 -3.70
CA LYS A 647 -33.78 -8.32 -4.67
C LYS A 647 -32.60 -9.28 -4.55
N ILE A 648 -31.61 -8.97 -3.70
CA ILE A 648 -30.39 -9.77 -3.55
C ILE A 648 -30.56 -10.63 -2.31
N LYS A 649 -30.46 -11.94 -2.48
CA LYS A 649 -30.44 -12.89 -1.36
C LYS A 649 -29.05 -12.83 -0.69
N PRO A 650 -28.94 -12.43 0.59
CA PRO A 650 -27.66 -12.45 1.29
C PRO A 650 -27.24 -13.89 1.63
N ASP A 651 -25.93 -14.13 1.66
CA ASP A 651 -25.38 -15.34 2.25
C ASP A 651 -25.59 -15.36 3.77
N ILE A 652 -25.84 -16.55 4.33
CA ILE A 652 -25.96 -16.73 5.77
C ILE A 652 -24.55 -16.68 6.36
N LEU A 653 -24.33 -15.74 7.27
CA LEU A 653 -23.05 -15.49 7.93
C LEU A 653 -23.17 -15.59 9.44
N ASP A 654 -22.16 -16.19 10.07
CA ASP A 654 -22.05 -16.36 11.52
C ASP A 654 -21.26 -15.20 12.17
N TYR A 655 -20.28 -14.65 11.45
CA TYR A 655 -19.44 -13.56 11.97
C TYR A 655 -19.05 -12.53 10.89
N MET A 656 -18.73 -11.32 11.35
CA MET A 656 -18.02 -10.31 10.58
C MET A 656 -16.66 -10.06 11.22
N GLY A 657 -15.63 -9.94 10.40
CA GLY A 657 -14.27 -9.70 10.86
C GLY A 657 -13.59 -8.56 10.12
N VAL A 658 -12.60 -7.95 10.78
CA VAL A 658 -11.76 -6.89 10.21
C VAL A 658 -10.31 -7.19 10.49
N SER A 659 -9.42 -6.82 9.57
CA SER A 659 -7.97 -6.88 9.77
C SER A 659 -7.36 -5.55 9.35
N TYR A 660 -6.67 -4.87 10.27
CA TYR A 660 -6.12 -3.54 10.02
C TYR A 660 -4.86 -3.26 10.85
N GLY A 661 -4.06 -2.26 10.44
CA GLY A 661 -2.93 -1.76 11.22
C GLY A 661 -3.42 -0.98 12.45
N LEU A 662 -2.97 -1.39 13.62
CA LEU A 662 -3.44 -0.86 14.90
C LEU A 662 -3.09 0.62 15.05
N SER A 663 -4.13 1.46 15.03
CA SER A 663 -4.07 2.88 15.37
C SER A 663 -5.20 3.24 16.34
N GLU A 664 -5.01 4.29 17.12
CA GLU A 664 -5.99 4.71 18.13
C GLU A 664 -7.33 5.14 17.50
N GLU A 665 -7.27 5.87 16.38
CA GLU A 665 -8.46 6.33 15.64
C GLU A 665 -9.32 5.15 15.15
N LEU A 666 -8.67 4.14 14.54
CA LEU A 666 -9.36 2.97 14.01
C LEU A 666 -9.87 2.06 15.14
N LEU A 667 -9.09 1.86 16.21
CA LEU A 667 -9.55 1.07 17.36
C LEU A 667 -10.81 1.68 17.99
N ARG A 668 -10.84 3.00 18.20
CA ARG A 668 -12.03 3.70 18.70
C ARG A 668 -13.22 3.55 17.74
N PHE A 669 -12.98 3.62 16.44
CA PHE A 669 -14.02 3.42 15.42
C PHE A 669 -14.63 2.02 15.48
N TRP A 670 -13.81 0.97 15.52
CA TRP A 670 -14.28 -0.41 15.54
C TRP A 670 -14.97 -0.79 16.86
N LYS A 671 -14.48 -0.25 17.99
CA LYS A 671 -15.18 -0.39 19.28
C LYS A 671 -16.57 0.23 19.26
N LYS A 672 -16.73 1.43 18.68
CA LYS A 672 -18.05 2.05 18.48
C LYS A 672 -18.96 1.22 17.58
N ALA A 673 -18.40 0.44 16.65
CA ALA A 673 -19.13 -0.49 15.80
C ALA A 673 -19.41 -1.86 16.47
N GLN A 674 -19.03 -2.03 17.75
CA GLN A 674 -19.17 -3.25 18.56
C GLN A 674 -18.33 -4.44 18.08
N PHE A 675 -17.20 -4.19 17.44
CA PHE A 675 -16.20 -5.24 17.16
C PHE A 675 -15.32 -5.45 18.39
N LYS A 676 -14.98 -6.71 18.67
CA LYS A 676 -14.11 -7.11 19.79
C LYS A 676 -12.75 -7.61 19.27
N PRO A 677 -11.62 -7.21 19.87
CA PRO A 677 -10.29 -7.64 19.43
C PRO A 677 -10.03 -9.10 19.81
N VAL A 678 -9.41 -9.85 18.90
CA VAL A 678 -9.16 -11.30 19.05
C VAL A 678 -7.69 -11.68 18.78
N HIS A 679 -7.01 -10.97 17.87
CA HIS A 679 -5.61 -11.23 17.56
C HIS A 679 -4.82 -9.94 17.38
N LEU A 680 -3.57 -9.96 17.85
CA LEU A 680 -2.58 -8.90 17.62
C LEU A 680 -1.24 -9.52 17.23
N SER A 681 -0.71 -9.12 16.07
CA SER A 681 0.56 -9.63 15.57
C SER A 681 1.76 -9.05 16.33
N TYR A 682 2.71 -9.89 16.76
CA TYR A 682 3.93 -9.42 17.44
C TYR A 682 4.90 -8.67 16.54
N VAL A 683 5.02 -9.07 15.28
CA VAL A 683 5.93 -8.44 14.33
C VAL A 683 5.19 -7.27 13.68
N PRO A 684 5.66 -6.02 13.86
CA PRO A 684 5.06 -4.88 13.18
C PRO A 684 5.29 -5.01 11.68
N ASN A 685 4.33 -4.52 10.90
CA ASN A 685 4.48 -4.49 9.46
C ASN A 685 5.61 -3.50 9.10
N GLN A 686 6.61 -3.93 8.34
CA GLN A 686 7.76 -3.10 7.96
C GLN A 686 7.35 -1.82 7.22
N LEU A 687 6.22 -1.83 6.54
CA LEU A 687 5.73 -0.72 5.72
C LEU A 687 5.01 0.37 6.51
N THR A 688 4.19 -0.01 7.51
CA THR A 688 3.42 0.94 8.32
C THR A 688 4.06 1.20 9.68
N GLY A 689 4.94 0.31 10.14
CA GLY A 689 5.45 0.30 11.50
C GLY A 689 4.41 -0.12 12.54
N GLU A 690 3.19 -0.47 12.12
CA GLU A 690 2.06 -0.81 12.99
C GLU A 690 1.89 -2.33 13.11
N HIS A 691 1.37 -2.77 14.26
CA HIS A 691 0.97 -4.15 14.48
C HIS A 691 -0.38 -4.43 13.82
N SER A 692 -0.56 -5.58 13.18
CA SER A 692 -1.85 -5.97 12.60
C SER A 692 -2.78 -6.50 13.68
N CYS A 693 -3.99 -5.95 13.77
CA CYS A 693 -5.04 -6.36 14.70
C CYS A 693 -6.20 -6.99 13.93
N ILE A 694 -6.75 -8.09 14.45
CA ILE A 694 -7.99 -8.70 13.98
C ILE A 694 -9.07 -8.49 15.04
N MET A 695 -10.21 -7.95 14.61
CA MET A 695 -11.40 -7.83 15.46
C MET A 695 -12.57 -8.54 14.81
N LEU A 696 -13.41 -9.15 15.64
CA LEU A 696 -14.58 -9.92 15.21
C LEU A 696 -15.85 -9.36 15.85
N LYS A 697 -16.96 -9.56 15.15
CA LYS A 697 -18.32 -9.33 15.63
C LYS A 697 -19.17 -10.53 15.26
N GLN A 698 -19.82 -11.12 16.25
CA GLN A 698 -20.76 -12.21 16.03
C GLN A 698 -22.08 -11.64 15.47
N LEU A 699 -22.62 -12.27 14.43
CA LEU A 699 -23.93 -11.92 13.88
C LEU A 699 -25.00 -12.79 14.53
N ALA A 700 -26.23 -12.26 14.62
CA ALA A 700 -27.37 -13.00 15.15
C ALA A 700 -27.90 -13.99 14.09
N GLY A 701 -27.15 -15.07 13.85
CA GLY A 701 -27.58 -16.22 13.05
C GLY A 701 -28.43 -17.22 13.86
N LYS A 702 -29.15 -18.11 13.17
CA LYS A 702 -30.03 -19.15 13.78
C LYS A 702 -29.32 -20.15 14.70
N THR A 703 -27.99 -20.20 14.67
CA THR A 703 -27.11 -21.02 15.52
C THR A 703 -26.74 -20.27 16.81
N THR A 704 -27.76 -19.85 17.55
CA THR A 704 -27.63 -19.19 18.85
C THR A 704 -27.40 -20.22 19.96
N SER A 705 -26.14 -20.44 20.37
CA SER A 705 -25.83 -21.01 21.70
C SER A 705 -24.37 -20.92 22.14
N SER A 706 -23.40 -20.65 21.27
CA SER A 706 -21.97 -20.66 21.65
C SER A 706 -21.40 -19.25 21.84
N ASN A 707 -21.05 -18.89 23.07
CA ASN A 707 -20.29 -17.68 23.45
C ASN A 707 -18.78 -17.82 23.11
N TRP A 708 -18.43 -18.34 21.93
CA TRP A 708 -17.03 -18.53 21.54
C TRP A 708 -16.27 -17.20 21.47
N LEU A 709 -16.94 -16.11 21.04
CA LEU A 709 -16.32 -14.79 20.93
C LEU A 709 -15.88 -14.26 22.30
N THR A 710 -16.67 -14.49 23.34
CA THR A 710 -16.29 -14.09 24.71
C THR A 710 -15.04 -14.84 25.17
N SER A 711 -14.98 -16.16 24.94
CA SER A 711 -13.81 -16.98 25.29
C SER A 711 -12.54 -16.52 24.56
N PHE A 712 -12.64 -16.19 23.27
CA PHE A 712 -11.51 -15.67 22.51
C PHE A 712 -11.03 -14.31 23.01
N VAL A 713 -11.97 -13.44 23.43
CA VAL A 713 -11.62 -12.11 23.95
C VAL A 713 -10.95 -12.21 25.32
N SER A 714 -11.39 -13.12 26.20
CA SER A 714 -10.73 -13.33 27.50
C SER A 714 -9.29 -13.84 27.32
N ASP A 715 -9.10 -14.82 26.44
CA ASP A 715 -7.79 -15.37 26.13
C ASP A 715 -6.88 -14.32 25.47
N PHE A 716 -7.44 -13.51 24.56
CA PHE A 716 -6.74 -12.40 23.94
C PHE A 716 -6.27 -11.36 24.97
N CYS A 717 -7.12 -10.96 25.91
CA CYS A 717 -6.75 -10.01 26.97
C CYS A 717 -5.59 -10.53 27.81
N LEU A 718 -5.65 -11.80 28.25
CA LEU A 718 -4.57 -12.44 29.02
C LEU A 718 -3.26 -12.45 28.24
N LYS A 719 -3.30 -12.95 27.01
CA LYS A 719 -2.13 -13.03 26.13
C LYS A 719 -1.55 -11.65 25.82
N THR A 720 -2.40 -10.66 25.58
CA THR A 720 -1.96 -9.27 25.31
C THR A 720 -1.22 -8.69 26.51
N ILE A 721 -1.72 -8.89 27.72
CA ILE A 721 -1.08 -8.41 28.96
C ILE A 721 0.30 -9.06 29.16
N GLU A 722 0.42 -10.36 28.89
CA GLU A 722 1.71 -11.07 29.00
C GLU A 722 2.72 -10.64 27.94
N THR A 723 2.24 -10.37 26.73
CA THR A 723 3.08 -10.14 25.56
C THR A 723 3.36 -8.67 25.28
N ILE A 724 2.72 -7.74 26.01
CA ILE A 724 2.85 -6.30 25.77
C ILE A 724 4.29 -5.80 25.88
N LEU A 725 5.13 -6.46 26.67
CA LEU A 725 6.56 -6.14 26.79
C LEU A 725 7.34 -6.40 25.49
N TRP A 726 6.89 -7.36 24.70
CA TRP A 726 7.48 -7.72 23.40
C TRP A 726 6.98 -6.84 22.26
N LEU A 727 5.86 -6.14 22.49
CA LEU A 727 5.29 -5.20 21.54
C LEU A 727 6.05 -3.86 21.65
N ASN A 728 6.99 -3.65 20.72
CA ASN A 728 7.84 -2.47 20.63
C ASN A 728 7.06 -1.15 20.85
N ARG A 729 7.42 -0.39 21.91
CA ARG A 729 7.00 1.00 22.17
C ARG A 729 5.51 1.31 21.90
N LEU A 730 4.59 0.43 22.28
CA LEU A 730 3.16 0.77 22.27
C LEU A 730 2.90 1.97 23.20
N GLU A 731 2.08 2.91 22.72
CA GLU A 731 1.57 4.00 23.54
C GLU A 731 0.60 3.43 24.59
N ALA A 732 0.68 3.91 25.83
CA ALA A 732 -0.09 3.29 26.90
C ALA A 732 -1.60 3.56 26.78
N GLY A 733 -2.00 4.67 26.14
CA GLY A 733 -3.40 4.93 25.83
C GLY A 733 -3.98 3.89 24.86
N LEU A 734 -3.20 3.47 23.87
CA LEU A 734 -3.58 2.42 22.94
C LEU A 734 -3.63 1.05 23.61
N ALA A 735 -2.64 0.73 24.46
CA ALA A 735 -2.61 -0.47 25.28
C ALA A 735 -3.84 -0.57 26.20
N LEU A 736 -4.16 0.51 26.92
CA LEU A 736 -5.34 0.57 27.77
C LEU A 736 -6.62 0.39 26.93
N SER A 737 -6.70 1.03 25.78
CA SER A 737 -7.83 0.86 24.86
C SER A 737 -7.92 -0.55 24.26
N LEU A 738 -6.86 -1.35 24.23
CA LEU A 738 -6.98 -2.76 23.81
C LEU A 738 -7.56 -3.65 24.90
N VAL A 739 -7.15 -3.40 26.15
CA VAL A 739 -7.50 -4.21 27.31
C VAL A 739 -8.86 -3.81 27.90
N SER A 740 -9.22 -2.52 27.87
CA SER A 740 -10.49 -1.99 28.38
C SER A 740 -11.65 -2.41 27.48
N ASN A 741 -12.09 -3.65 27.59
CA ASN A 741 -13.29 -4.10 26.92
C ASN A 741 -14.49 -3.90 27.85
N GLU A 742 -15.60 -3.43 27.28
CA GLU A 742 -16.91 -3.45 27.92
C GLU A 742 -17.42 -4.91 27.98
N THR A 743 -16.66 -5.79 28.61
CA THR A 743 -17.11 -7.14 28.94
C THR A 743 -17.91 -7.07 30.22
N ASN A 744 -19.05 -7.76 30.25
CA ASN A 744 -19.86 -7.85 31.47
C ASN A 744 -18.97 -8.43 32.58
N PRO A 745 -18.85 -7.75 33.73
CA PRO A 745 -18.02 -8.22 34.84
C PRO A 745 -18.45 -9.59 35.40
N ASP A 746 -19.64 -10.07 35.04
CA ASP A 746 -20.25 -11.33 35.48
C ASP A 746 -19.59 -12.59 34.88
N GLU A 747 -18.79 -12.49 33.81
CA GLU A 747 -18.22 -13.65 33.11
C GLU A 747 -16.84 -14.11 33.66
N TYR A 748 -16.18 -13.31 34.49
CA TYR A 748 -14.86 -13.62 35.05
C TYR A 748 -14.95 -14.24 36.46
N GLN A 749 -14.11 -15.25 36.73
CA GLN A 749 -13.99 -15.83 38.07
C GLN A 749 -13.22 -14.88 39.01
N ASP A 750 -13.82 -14.58 40.15
CA ASP A 750 -13.21 -13.81 41.23
C ASP A 750 -11.94 -14.49 41.75
N LEU A 751 -10.96 -13.68 42.17
CA LEU A 751 -9.70 -14.17 42.73
C LEU A 751 -9.93 -14.95 44.03
N SER A 752 -9.52 -16.22 44.05
CA SER A 752 -9.51 -17.03 45.25
C SER A 752 -8.29 -16.71 46.13
N LYS A 753 -8.44 -16.80 47.46
CA LYS A 753 -7.37 -16.56 48.43
C LYS A 753 -6.10 -17.41 48.15
N LEU A 754 -6.31 -18.64 47.67
CA LEU A 754 -5.23 -19.58 47.33
C LEU A 754 -4.44 -19.18 46.07
N GLU A 755 -5.05 -18.47 45.13
CA GLU A 755 -4.36 -17.98 43.93
C GLU A 755 -3.48 -16.77 44.22
N ILE A 756 -3.90 -15.91 45.15
CA ILE A 756 -3.10 -14.75 45.57
C ILE A 756 -1.81 -15.23 46.25
N LEU A 757 -1.92 -16.23 47.14
CA LEU A 757 -0.77 -16.81 47.87
C LEU A 757 0.21 -17.59 46.97
N LYS A 758 -0.20 -17.99 45.76
CA LYS A 758 0.72 -18.59 44.77
C LYS A 758 1.65 -17.56 44.13
N HIS A 759 1.27 -16.29 44.15
CA HIS A 759 1.99 -15.21 43.46
C HIS A 759 2.56 -14.15 44.40
N LEU A 760 2.07 -14.05 45.64
CA LEU A 760 2.55 -13.10 46.65
C LEU A 760 2.91 -13.85 47.93
N ASP A 761 4.15 -13.66 48.40
CA ASP A 761 4.61 -14.16 49.69
C ASP A 761 4.02 -13.37 50.86
N GLU A 762 4.04 -13.95 52.07
CA GLU A 762 3.53 -13.30 53.29
C GLU A 762 4.23 -11.95 53.58
N GLU A 763 5.54 -11.87 53.33
CA GLU A 763 6.33 -10.63 53.46
C GLU A 763 5.85 -9.54 52.47
N SER A 764 5.45 -9.95 51.26
CA SER A 764 4.89 -9.03 50.26
C SER A 764 3.52 -8.49 50.66
N LEU A 765 2.69 -9.29 51.33
CA LEU A 765 1.41 -8.85 51.88
C LEU A 765 1.60 -7.88 53.06
N LEU A 766 2.60 -8.11 53.92
CA LEU A 766 2.96 -7.18 54.99
C LEU A 766 3.43 -5.82 54.42
N ASN A 767 4.30 -5.85 53.41
CA ASN A 767 4.78 -4.67 52.70
C ASN A 767 3.64 -3.87 52.04
N LEU A 768 2.62 -4.55 51.50
CA LEU A 768 1.43 -3.89 50.95
C LEU A 768 0.57 -3.22 52.05
N LYS A 769 0.45 -3.86 53.22
CA LYS A 769 -0.25 -3.29 54.39
C LYS A 769 0.46 -2.04 54.92
N GLU A 770 1.78 -2.07 55.01
CA GLU A 770 2.60 -0.91 55.38
C GLU A 770 2.47 0.22 54.35
N PHE A 771 2.48 -0.10 53.05
CA PHE A 771 2.28 0.87 51.98
C PHE A 771 0.90 1.55 52.04
N CYS A 772 -0.16 0.83 52.41
CA CYS A 772 -1.48 1.44 52.63
C CYS A 772 -1.46 2.45 53.79
N SER A 773 -0.69 2.15 54.85
CA SER A 773 -0.60 2.95 56.07
C SER A 773 0.27 4.22 55.94
N ILE A 774 1.30 4.21 55.09
CA ILE A 774 2.27 5.31 54.94
C ILE A 774 1.99 6.14 53.68
N SER A 775 2.21 7.45 53.74
CA SER A 775 2.02 8.42 52.64
C SER A 775 3.28 8.67 51.78
N GLY A 776 4.39 8.00 52.08
CA GLY A 776 5.72 8.24 51.49
C GLY A 776 6.16 7.25 50.39
N TYR A 777 7.04 7.74 49.52
CA TYR A 777 7.81 6.95 48.54
C TYR A 777 8.99 6.26 49.27
N GLY A 778 9.06 4.93 49.25
CA GLY A 778 10.21 4.27 49.87
C GLY A 778 10.30 2.75 49.86
N PHE A 779 9.32 2.00 49.33
CA PHE A 779 9.40 0.53 49.35
C PHE A 779 9.73 -0.06 47.97
N PRO A 780 10.50 -1.16 47.91
CA PRO A 780 10.76 -1.91 46.68
C PRO A 780 9.49 -2.66 46.25
N LEU A 781 8.47 -1.93 45.83
CA LEU A 781 7.20 -2.46 45.30
C LEU A 781 7.31 -2.90 43.84
N LYS A 782 8.49 -2.73 43.21
CA LYS A 782 8.70 -3.01 41.78
C LYS A 782 8.22 -4.40 41.38
N ASP A 783 8.42 -5.39 42.23
CA ASP A 783 8.09 -6.79 41.91
C ASP A 783 6.57 -7.06 42.02
N ASN A 784 5.91 -6.47 43.03
CA ASN A 784 4.48 -6.67 43.28
C ASN A 784 3.56 -5.85 42.37
N VAL A 785 4.04 -4.71 41.86
CA VAL A 785 3.22 -3.82 41.02
C VAL A 785 2.80 -4.51 39.72
N ASN A 786 3.66 -5.31 39.10
CA ASN A 786 3.32 -6.02 37.87
C ASN A 786 2.21 -7.07 38.11
N VAL A 787 2.35 -7.88 39.16
CA VAL A 787 1.38 -8.93 39.52
C VAL A 787 0.01 -8.33 39.84
N LEU A 788 -0.04 -7.29 40.67
CA LEU A 788 -1.29 -6.63 41.04
C LEU A 788 -1.93 -5.89 39.85
N SER A 789 -1.12 -5.29 38.99
CA SER A 789 -1.62 -4.68 37.75
C SER A 789 -2.25 -5.73 36.84
N LYS A 790 -1.64 -6.92 36.70
CA LYS A 790 -2.23 -8.03 35.92
C LYS A 790 -3.59 -8.46 36.47
N PHE A 791 -3.74 -8.58 37.79
CA PHE A 791 -5.03 -8.93 38.40
C PHE A 791 -6.10 -7.87 38.18
N TYR A 792 -5.73 -6.58 38.20
CA TYR A 792 -6.66 -5.49 37.88
C TYR A 792 -7.12 -5.57 36.42
N PHE A 793 -6.19 -5.65 35.48
CA PHE A 793 -6.49 -5.61 34.05
C PHE A 793 -7.11 -6.90 33.50
N THR A 794 -7.08 -8.00 34.25
CA THR A 794 -7.82 -9.23 33.94
C THR A 794 -9.25 -9.22 34.47
N HIS A 795 -9.73 -8.07 34.99
CA HIS A 795 -11.06 -7.89 35.58
C HIS A 795 -11.39 -8.85 36.74
N ARG A 796 -10.36 -9.41 37.39
CA ARG A 796 -10.52 -10.32 38.55
C ARG A 796 -10.66 -9.57 39.88
N LEU A 797 -10.51 -8.24 39.87
CA LEU A 797 -10.72 -7.33 41.00
C LEU A 797 -11.93 -6.42 40.70
N ARG A 798 -13.14 -6.85 41.10
CA ARG A 798 -14.41 -6.18 40.77
C ARG A 798 -14.65 -4.87 41.55
N ASP A 799 -14.07 -4.72 42.73
CA ASP A 799 -14.40 -3.62 43.66
C ASP A 799 -13.57 -2.35 43.47
N VAL A 800 -12.63 -2.33 42.51
CA VAL A 800 -11.71 -1.20 42.32
C VAL A 800 -12.04 -0.43 41.06
N ASN A 801 -12.55 0.79 41.23
CA ASN A 801 -12.71 1.75 40.13
C ASN A 801 -11.57 2.79 40.16
N LEU A 802 -10.71 2.73 39.15
CA LEU A 802 -9.65 3.73 38.93
C LEU A 802 -10.12 4.84 37.99
N SER A 803 -9.52 6.02 38.13
CA SER A 803 -9.65 7.07 37.13
C SER A 803 -8.91 6.66 35.85
N LYS A 804 -9.33 7.15 34.67
CA LYS A 804 -8.62 6.85 33.41
C LYS A 804 -7.13 7.23 33.45
N ASN A 805 -6.78 8.31 34.15
CA ASN A 805 -5.39 8.71 34.32
C ASN A 805 -4.62 7.74 35.24
N GLU A 806 -5.26 7.30 36.33
CA GLU A 806 -4.70 6.28 37.23
C GLU A 806 -4.45 4.96 36.48
N GLU A 807 -5.41 4.52 35.65
CA GLU A 807 -5.26 3.32 34.81
C GLU A 807 -4.13 3.45 33.79
N MET A 808 -4.02 4.61 33.12
CA MET A 808 -2.96 4.86 32.14
C MET A 808 -1.58 4.85 32.78
N VAL A 809 -1.44 5.45 33.97
CA VAL A 809 -0.18 5.45 34.72
C VAL A 809 0.15 4.04 35.20
N LEU A 810 -0.84 3.29 35.71
CA LEU A 810 -0.67 1.90 36.14
C LEU A 810 -0.27 0.98 34.98
N MET A 811 -0.92 1.12 33.82
CA MET A 811 -0.57 0.37 32.59
C MET A 811 0.87 0.69 32.15
N SER A 812 1.26 1.97 32.16
CA SER A 812 2.58 2.42 31.73
C SER A 812 3.72 1.95 32.63
N TYR A 813 3.51 2.03 33.94
CA TYR A 813 4.53 1.68 34.93
C TYR A 813 4.53 0.19 35.26
N GLY A 814 3.35 -0.38 35.52
CA GLY A 814 3.20 -1.76 36.00
C GLY A 814 3.37 -2.82 34.92
N ILE A 815 2.75 -2.63 33.74
CA ILE A 815 2.80 -3.63 32.66
C ILE A 815 3.88 -3.27 31.63
N LEU A 816 3.89 -2.03 31.11
CA LEU A 816 4.86 -1.60 30.09
C LEU A 816 6.27 -1.32 30.65
N ARG A 817 6.44 -1.29 31.99
CA ARG A 817 7.72 -1.08 32.69
C ARG A 817 8.46 0.19 32.27
N LYS A 818 7.73 1.26 31.92
CA LYS A 818 8.32 2.58 31.63
C LYS A 818 8.76 3.28 32.92
N THR A 819 9.79 4.13 32.83
CA THR A 819 10.19 4.99 33.94
C THR A 819 9.20 6.14 34.12
N PHE A 820 9.05 6.68 35.32
CA PHE A 820 8.18 7.83 35.57
C PHE A 820 8.52 9.06 34.69
N GLU A 821 9.80 9.25 34.35
CA GLU A 821 10.27 10.27 33.41
C GLU A 821 9.74 10.06 31.99
N ALA A 822 9.82 8.84 31.49
CA ALA A 822 9.26 8.50 30.19
C ALA A 822 7.73 8.66 30.19
N VAL A 823 7.05 8.26 31.27
CA VAL A 823 5.61 8.44 31.44
C VAL A 823 5.21 9.92 31.46
N ALA A 824 5.95 10.75 32.19
CA ALA A 824 5.73 12.20 32.23
C ALA A 824 5.91 12.84 30.86
N HIS A 825 6.94 12.44 30.11
CA HIS A 825 7.18 12.90 28.74
C HIS A 825 6.07 12.46 27.78
N ASP A 826 5.68 11.18 27.82
CA ASP A 826 4.67 10.61 26.92
C ASP A 826 3.29 11.27 27.11
N PHE A 827 2.94 11.64 28.35
CA PHE A 827 1.64 12.26 28.66
C PHE A 827 1.68 13.79 28.77
N GLY A 828 2.85 14.42 28.65
CA GLY A 828 3.02 15.85 28.87
C GLY A 828 2.59 16.31 30.27
N MET A 829 2.71 15.43 31.28
CA MET A 829 2.33 15.71 32.67
C MET A 829 3.58 15.97 33.53
N PRO A 830 3.50 16.84 34.56
CA PRO A 830 4.60 17.00 35.51
C PRO A 830 4.85 15.70 36.29
N LEU A 831 6.12 15.43 36.59
CA LEU A 831 6.57 14.21 37.28
C LEU A 831 5.86 13.96 38.61
N ASP A 832 5.63 15.02 39.39
CA ASP A 832 4.99 14.91 40.70
C ASP A 832 3.53 14.48 40.59
N LYS A 833 2.83 14.91 39.54
CA LYS A 833 1.45 14.52 39.28
C LYS A 833 1.34 13.05 38.87
N VAL A 834 2.25 12.57 38.02
CA VAL A 834 2.30 11.14 37.64
C VAL A 834 2.51 10.28 38.89
N ARG A 835 3.41 10.73 39.78
CA ARG A 835 3.71 10.05 41.04
C ARG A 835 2.52 10.03 42.01
N SER A 836 1.75 11.10 42.10
CA SER A 836 0.57 11.15 42.98
C SER A 836 -0.53 10.23 42.48
N GLU A 837 -0.83 10.26 41.17
CA GLU A 837 -1.86 9.42 40.54
C GLU A 837 -1.51 7.93 40.65
N PHE A 838 -0.23 7.57 40.53
CA PHE A 838 0.21 6.20 40.75
C PHE A 838 -0.07 5.75 42.20
N ILE A 839 0.25 6.57 43.20
CA ILE A 839 0.01 6.22 44.60
C ILE A 839 -1.47 6.06 44.88
N THR A 840 -2.31 7.00 44.44
CA THR A 840 -3.76 6.94 44.70
C THR A 840 -4.39 5.71 44.07
N GLY A 841 -4.03 5.41 42.82
CA GLY A 841 -4.53 4.22 42.12
C GLY A 841 -4.05 2.92 42.74
N PHE A 842 -2.74 2.81 43.01
CA PHE A 842 -2.15 1.58 43.55
C PHE A 842 -2.62 1.29 44.98
N LYS A 843 -2.88 2.31 45.81
CA LYS A 843 -3.47 2.14 47.15
C LYS A 843 -4.85 1.50 47.13
N LYS A 844 -5.70 1.85 46.15
CA LYS A 844 -7.03 1.23 46.01
C LYS A 844 -6.92 -0.27 45.71
N ILE A 845 -6.02 -0.64 44.81
CA ILE A 845 -5.75 -2.06 44.47
C ILE A 845 -5.19 -2.80 45.68
N ALA A 846 -4.17 -2.25 46.33
CA ALA A 846 -3.53 -2.86 47.50
C ALA A 846 -4.54 -3.04 48.64
N SER A 847 -5.41 -2.06 48.90
CA SER A 847 -6.47 -2.16 49.91
C SER A 847 -7.45 -3.31 49.63
N CYS A 848 -7.86 -3.50 48.37
CA CYS A 848 -8.75 -4.59 47.98
C CYS A 848 -8.08 -5.97 48.19
N VAL A 849 -6.81 -6.12 47.78
CA VAL A 849 -6.07 -7.37 47.97
C VAL A 849 -5.87 -7.69 49.46
N VAL A 850 -5.56 -6.68 50.28
CA VAL A 850 -5.43 -6.83 51.74
C VAL A 850 -6.76 -7.21 52.38
N GLN A 851 -7.90 -6.66 51.93
CA GLN A 851 -9.23 -7.08 52.41
C GLN A 851 -9.53 -8.54 52.08
N ILE A 852 -9.17 -9.01 50.88
CA ILE A 852 -9.37 -10.41 50.47
C ILE A 852 -8.49 -11.37 51.29
N CYS A 853 -7.26 -10.95 51.65
CA CYS A 853 -6.28 -11.78 52.38
C CYS A 853 -6.27 -11.57 53.90
N GLY A 854 -7.20 -10.77 54.44
CA GLY A 854 -7.17 -10.26 55.81
C GLY A 854 -7.07 -11.30 56.94
N ASP A 855 -7.40 -12.56 56.66
CA ASP A 855 -7.39 -13.66 57.65
C ASP A 855 -5.99 -14.26 57.93
N LEU A 856 -4.96 -13.90 57.13
CA LEU A 856 -3.61 -14.52 57.22
C LEU A 856 -2.54 -13.61 57.85
N VAL A 857 -2.85 -12.34 58.13
CA VAL A 857 -1.87 -11.33 58.59
C VAL A 857 -2.18 -10.85 60.02
N THR A 858 -2.63 -11.77 60.88
CA THR A 858 -2.70 -11.57 62.34
C THR A 858 -1.53 -12.22 63.04
#